data_AF-A0A5M3VRM6-F1
#
_entry.id   AF-A0A5M3VRM6-F1
#
_cell.length_a   1.000
_cell.length_b   1.000
_cell.length_c   1.000
_cell.angle_alpha   90.00
_cell.angle_beta   90.00
_cell.angle_gamma   90.00
#
_symmetry.space_group_name_H-M   'P 1'
#
loop_
_entity.id
_entity.type
_entity.pdbx_description
1 polymer ?
#
loop_
_entity_poly.entity_id
_entity_poly.type
_entity_poly.pdbx_seq_one_letter_code
_entity_poly.pdbx_strand_id
1 'polypeptide(L)'
;MTDAESVLTELTERFWTWRLATLPRTRDDIPRVARPDGWRPAWDAAAVAADLRFLAGVEDALRAVAPSQGTEVEVARRLLGSATARVRWELEIVASWRRDPWFYLDQTVGHIFDALLPPGPFGPARSADLVGRLSWIPATLDTARDNLADTATREFAELALRDSVSAPEQLQTAIARLAPLLDGDWGTAAVTAAADAARALADWRSWLTDRLPTFAPHRPVGPEAFAFFLHRVALLPWSTAELLALSARERDRAEAFELFESARSGPPEWPPPPASAQDQSVAERAAELEVRAFYEERGLLSQPDTLRHYRNLPLPDHLEPLRWLGVTDDLTDEHRLDQDGISYVPPPGQELPYFYRANAADPRAGIIHEGVHYQQLALTWRHPDPAHRQFYDSVPNEGIAFYNEEMTLQAGLFADAPLTRAIVYNFMRLRAIRVEVDIRLALGEIDIDGAARMLRELVPVDLETAREEAAFFASAPGQGLSYQVGKAQVLRLLADAARRDRDGFDLRAFHDALWADGNVPLAVQRLQLLGDPGDLLRADELAGAGVDMRRFGAELLDAITSGDVARLGLLYADDVRVWHNYDGVARDRAESLDAVRRIGEHYDGFHATDVRIDPLPDGYVQRCVYRGRERATGAGMAVDAMMRVEVRDGRVVRIEEYTDPAQGSVSEEVGG
;
A
#
# COMPACT_ATOMS: atom_id res chain seq x y z
N MET A 1 -33.35 -2.30 15.36
CA MET A 1 -31.90 -2.12 15.24
C MET A 1 -31.42 -3.24 14.36
N THR A 2 -30.95 -2.93 13.16
CA THR A 2 -30.25 -3.89 12.31
C THR A 2 -28.96 -4.29 13.02
N ASP A 3 -28.65 -5.58 12.97
CA ASP A 3 -27.39 -6.12 13.48
C ASP A 3 -26.23 -5.52 12.67
N ALA A 4 -25.21 -5.00 13.35
CA ALA A 4 -24.08 -4.33 12.70
C ALA A 4 -23.32 -5.30 11.78
N GLU A 5 -23.26 -6.57 12.18
CA GLU A 5 -22.67 -7.65 11.39
C GLU A 5 -23.40 -7.83 10.06
N SER A 6 -24.72 -8.00 10.09
CA SER A 6 -25.54 -8.14 8.88
C SER A 6 -25.40 -6.95 7.92
N VAL A 7 -25.30 -5.72 8.45
CA VAL A 7 -25.10 -4.52 7.62
C VAL A 7 -23.73 -4.55 6.94
N LEU A 8 -22.67 -4.91 7.68
CA LEU A 8 -21.32 -5.00 7.14
C LEU A 8 -21.19 -6.11 6.09
N THR A 9 -21.84 -7.26 6.29
CA THR A 9 -21.87 -8.33 5.29
C THR A 9 -22.49 -7.83 3.98
N GLU A 10 -23.68 -7.23 4.03
CA GLU A 10 -24.35 -6.70 2.83
C GLU A 10 -23.52 -5.63 2.13
N LEU A 11 -22.91 -4.71 2.89
CA LEU A 11 -22.05 -3.66 2.34
C LEU A 11 -20.79 -4.24 1.69
N THR A 12 -20.19 -5.26 2.29
CA THR A 12 -18.98 -5.91 1.79
C THR A 12 -19.25 -6.63 0.48
N GLU A 13 -20.31 -7.44 0.41
CA GLU A 13 -20.71 -8.12 -0.82
C GLU A 13 -21.02 -7.14 -1.95
N ARG A 14 -21.77 -6.08 -1.63
CA ARG A 14 -22.09 -5.01 -2.57
C ARG A 14 -20.83 -4.29 -3.07
N PHE A 15 -19.91 -3.95 -2.17
CA PHE A 15 -18.65 -3.29 -2.52
C PHE A 15 -17.82 -4.15 -3.45
N TRP A 16 -17.60 -5.43 -3.12
CA TRP A 16 -16.74 -6.29 -3.93
C TRP A 16 -17.35 -6.67 -5.27
N THR A 17 -18.67 -6.86 -5.35
CA THR A 17 -19.37 -7.06 -6.63
C THR A 17 -19.11 -5.89 -7.58
N TRP A 18 -19.21 -4.65 -7.08
CA TRP A 18 -18.87 -3.47 -7.86
C TRP A 18 -17.37 -3.38 -8.15
N ARG A 19 -16.52 -3.64 -7.15
CA ARG A 19 -15.08 -3.46 -7.26
C ARG A 19 -14.44 -4.42 -8.26
N LEU A 20 -14.87 -5.67 -8.34
CA LEU A 20 -14.38 -6.62 -9.35
C LEU A 20 -14.64 -6.14 -10.78
N ALA A 21 -15.73 -5.39 -10.99
CA ALA A 21 -16.08 -4.80 -12.28
C ALA A 21 -15.31 -3.50 -12.58
N THR A 22 -14.83 -2.77 -11.57
CA THR A 22 -14.26 -1.41 -11.72
C THR A 22 -12.79 -1.29 -11.34
N LEU A 23 -12.19 -2.32 -10.73
CA LEU A 23 -10.78 -2.37 -10.37
C LEU A 23 -9.91 -2.15 -11.63
N PRO A 24 -8.99 -1.16 -11.66
CA PRO A 24 -8.05 -1.06 -12.78
C PRO A 24 -7.18 -2.30 -12.92
N ARG A 25 -6.75 -2.60 -14.14
CA ARG A 25 -5.65 -3.55 -14.34
C ARG A 25 -4.35 -2.88 -13.90
N THR A 26 -3.47 -3.60 -13.22
CA THR A 26 -2.12 -3.13 -12.85
C THR A 26 -1.07 -4.14 -13.31
N ARG A 27 0.20 -3.71 -13.39
CA ARG A 27 1.33 -4.63 -13.63
C ARG A 27 1.66 -5.53 -12.44
N ASP A 28 1.37 -5.04 -11.23
CA ASP A 28 1.34 -5.85 -10.01
C ASP A 28 0.37 -7.02 -10.22
N ASP A 29 0.85 -8.23 -9.99
CA ASP A 29 0.15 -9.49 -10.22
C ASP A 29 -0.69 -9.93 -9.03
N ILE A 30 -0.35 -9.48 -7.82
CA ILE A 30 -1.13 -9.73 -6.60
C ILE A 30 -2.59 -9.25 -6.69
N PRO A 31 -2.91 -8.03 -7.20
CA PRO A 31 -4.28 -7.56 -7.34
C PRO A 31 -5.02 -8.10 -8.58
N ARG A 32 -4.50 -9.12 -9.29
CA ARG A 32 -5.23 -9.71 -10.43
C ARG A 32 -6.52 -10.37 -9.95
N VAL A 33 -7.62 -10.04 -10.63
CA VAL A 33 -8.95 -10.57 -10.31
C VAL A 33 -9.60 -11.20 -11.53
N ALA A 34 -10.43 -12.21 -11.29
CA ALA A 34 -11.35 -12.73 -12.30
C ALA A 34 -12.33 -11.61 -12.70
N ARG A 35 -12.36 -11.29 -14.00
CA ARG A 35 -13.24 -10.25 -14.54
C ARG A 35 -14.61 -10.83 -14.88
N PRO A 36 -15.72 -10.12 -14.60
CA PRO A 36 -17.04 -10.59 -14.96
C PRO A 36 -17.25 -10.64 -16.48
N ASP A 37 -18.21 -11.44 -16.93
CA ASP A 37 -18.56 -11.54 -18.35
C ASP A 37 -18.93 -10.17 -18.94
N GLY A 38 -18.37 -9.86 -20.11
CA GLY A 38 -18.60 -8.58 -20.79
C GLY A 38 -17.93 -7.38 -20.12
N TRP A 39 -17.05 -7.60 -19.14
CA TRP A 39 -16.21 -6.55 -18.57
C TRP A 39 -15.42 -5.81 -19.65
N ARG A 40 -15.33 -4.48 -19.51
CA ARG A 40 -14.44 -3.66 -20.32
C ARG A 40 -13.81 -2.56 -19.45
N PRO A 41 -12.60 -2.08 -19.78
CA PRO A 41 -12.06 -0.87 -19.19
C PRO A 41 -12.99 0.32 -19.48
N ALA A 42 -13.42 1.05 -18.44
CA ALA A 42 -14.29 2.21 -18.56
C ALA A 42 -13.71 3.38 -17.76
N TRP A 43 -13.04 4.29 -18.46
CA TRP A 43 -12.28 5.40 -17.86
C TRP A 43 -12.77 6.77 -18.28
N ASP A 44 -13.89 6.85 -18.99
CA ASP A 44 -14.49 8.15 -19.30
C ASP A 44 -14.95 8.87 -18.03
N ALA A 45 -15.05 10.20 -18.11
CA ALA A 45 -15.37 11.02 -16.95
C ALA A 45 -16.74 10.65 -16.31
N ALA A 46 -17.70 10.14 -17.09
CA ALA A 46 -19.00 9.74 -16.56
C ALA A 46 -18.92 8.43 -15.78
N ALA A 47 -18.13 7.46 -16.26
CA ALA A 47 -17.84 6.20 -15.57
C ALA A 47 -17.14 6.46 -14.22
N VAL A 48 -16.03 7.22 -14.22
CA VAL A 48 -15.31 7.53 -12.97
C VAL A 48 -16.19 8.32 -11.99
N ALA A 49 -17.02 9.26 -12.48
CA ALA A 49 -17.95 9.97 -11.62
C ALA A 49 -19.05 9.05 -11.04
N ALA A 50 -19.48 8.02 -11.77
CA ALA A 50 -20.40 7.01 -11.25
C ALA A 50 -19.76 6.17 -10.16
N ASP A 51 -18.50 5.78 -10.35
CA ASP A 51 -17.71 5.03 -9.38
C ASP A 51 -17.49 5.80 -8.08
N LEU A 52 -17.16 7.10 -8.17
CA LEU A 52 -17.04 7.96 -6.99
C LEU A 52 -18.37 8.15 -6.25
N ARG A 53 -19.50 8.21 -6.96
CA ARG A 53 -20.84 8.25 -6.33
C ARG A 53 -21.18 6.94 -5.62
N PHE A 54 -20.87 5.80 -6.24
CA PHE A 54 -21.07 4.49 -5.62
C PHE A 54 -20.23 4.38 -4.33
N LEU A 55 -18.94 4.73 -4.44
CA LEU A 55 -17.99 4.71 -3.33
C LEU A 55 -18.47 5.57 -2.16
N ALA A 56 -18.87 6.82 -2.43
CA ALA A 56 -19.40 7.73 -1.41
C ALA A 56 -20.61 7.13 -0.67
N GLY A 57 -21.50 6.44 -1.38
CA GLY A 57 -22.65 5.77 -0.77
C GLY A 57 -22.25 4.60 0.14
N VAL A 58 -21.22 3.83 -0.21
CA VAL A 58 -20.67 2.77 0.66
C VAL A 58 -20.00 3.39 1.89
N GLU A 59 -19.22 4.45 1.72
CA GLU A 59 -18.56 5.17 2.81
C GLU A 59 -19.56 5.80 3.79
N ASP A 60 -20.64 6.40 3.28
CA ASP A 60 -21.73 6.95 4.12
C ASP A 60 -22.40 5.87 4.96
N ALA A 61 -22.69 4.72 4.36
CA ALA A 61 -23.27 3.58 5.06
C ALA A 61 -22.30 2.99 6.10
N LEU A 62 -21.01 2.87 5.76
CA LEU A 62 -19.97 2.40 6.68
C LEU A 62 -19.79 3.35 7.87
N ARG A 63 -19.83 4.67 7.66
CA ARG A 63 -19.75 5.68 8.74
C ARG A 63 -20.89 5.58 9.73
N ALA A 64 -22.05 5.06 9.31
CA ALA A 64 -23.19 4.83 10.20
C ALA A 64 -23.01 3.60 11.11
N VAL A 65 -22.04 2.73 10.82
CA VAL A 65 -21.68 1.57 11.67
C VAL A 65 -20.68 2.03 12.73
N ALA A 66 -21.12 2.06 13.99
CA ALA A 66 -20.27 2.47 15.11
C ALA A 66 -19.11 1.49 15.32
N PRO A 67 -17.94 1.95 15.81
CA PRO A 67 -16.87 1.07 16.26
C PRO A 67 -17.36 0.05 17.29
N SER A 68 -16.87 -1.18 17.20
CA SER A 68 -17.30 -2.28 18.05
C SER A 68 -16.16 -2.80 18.91
N GLN A 69 -16.50 -3.30 20.10
CA GLN A 69 -15.58 -4.08 20.94
C GLN A 69 -15.52 -5.56 20.49
N GLY A 70 -16.46 -5.99 19.64
CA GLY A 70 -16.44 -7.31 19.03
C GLY A 70 -15.47 -7.36 17.86
N THR A 71 -14.51 -8.28 17.91
CA THR A 71 -13.44 -8.44 16.92
C THR A 71 -13.97 -8.60 15.49
N GLU A 72 -14.96 -9.46 15.27
CA GLU A 72 -15.50 -9.75 13.92
C GLU A 72 -16.07 -8.50 13.24
N VAL A 73 -16.92 -7.76 13.96
CA VAL A 73 -17.51 -6.50 13.47
C VAL A 73 -16.42 -5.45 13.21
N GLU A 74 -15.44 -5.33 14.10
CA GLU A 74 -14.37 -4.34 13.93
C GLU A 74 -13.43 -4.71 12.77
N VAL A 75 -13.12 -5.99 12.57
CA VAL A 75 -12.34 -6.48 11.42
C VAL A 75 -13.05 -6.16 10.12
N ALA A 76 -14.32 -6.55 9.96
CA ALA A 76 -15.09 -6.25 8.75
C ALA A 76 -15.19 -4.73 8.49
N ARG A 77 -15.40 -3.92 9.53
CA ARG A 77 -15.45 -2.45 9.44
C ARG A 77 -14.10 -1.87 8.99
N ARG A 78 -12.98 -2.38 9.52
CA ARG A 78 -11.61 -1.93 9.18
C ARG A 78 -11.22 -2.32 7.77
N LEU A 79 -11.54 -3.55 7.35
CA LEU A 79 -11.30 -4.03 5.99
C LEU A 79 -12.06 -3.19 4.97
N LEU A 80 -13.36 -2.99 5.15
CA LEU A 80 -14.15 -2.18 4.22
C LEU A 80 -13.70 -0.70 4.23
N GLY A 81 -13.30 -0.17 5.39
CA GLY A 81 -12.72 1.18 5.51
C GLY A 81 -11.41 1.34 4.74
N SER A 82 -10.50 0.37 4.86
CA SER A 82 -9.25 0.36 4.09
C SER A 82 -9.49 0.18 2.59
N ALA A 83 -10.38 -0.74 2.21
CA ALA A 83 -10.71 -0.99 0.80
C ALA A 83 -11.32 0.24 0.13
N THR A 84 -12.24 0.95 0.79
CA THR A 84 -12.82 2.20 0.27
C THR A 84 -11.78 3.33 0.21
N ALA A 85 -10.90 3.44 1.21
CA ALA A 85 -9.77 4.36 1.16
C ALA A 85 -8.82 4.08 -0.02
N ARG A 86 -8.58 2.81 -0.34
CA ARG A 86 -7.78 2.41 -1.51
C ARG A 86 -8.40 2.91 -2.82
N VAL A 87 -9.72 2.80 -2.97
CA VAL A 87 -10.36 3.31 -4.18
C VAL A 87 -10.23 4.84 -4.30
N ARG A 88 -10.35 5.58 -3.20
CA ARG A 88 -10.08 7.04 -3.22
C ARG A 88 -8.62 7.35 -3.57
N TRP A 89 -7.69 6.60 -3.01
CA TRP A 89 -6.27 6.71 -3.32
C TRP A 89 -6.03 6.57 -4.83
N GLU A 90 -6.63 5.58 -5.47
CA GLU A 90 -6.46 5.32 -6.90
C GLU A 90 -7.18 6.35 -7.78
N LEU A 91 -8.44 6.69 -7.48
CA LEU A 91 -9.28 7.51 -8.37
C LEU A 91 -9.04 9.01 -8.20
N GLU A 92 -8.76 9.49 -6.99
CA GLU A 92 -8.68 10.92 -6.67
C GLU A 92 -7.26 11.41 -6.36
N ILE A 93 -6.45 10.62 -5.64
CA ILE A 93 -5.14 11.07 -5.15
C ILE A 93 -4.05 10.78 -6.17
N VAL A 94 -3.82 9.50 -6.48
CA VAL A 94 -2.89 9.08 -7.53
C VAL A 94 -3.49 9.37 -8.89
N ALA A 95 -4.78 9.11 -9.09
CA ALA A 95 -5.54 9.44 -10.29
C ALA A 95 -4.81 9.09 -11.60
N SER A 96 -4.19 7.90 -11.68
CA SER A 96 -3.37 7.48 -12.83
C SER A 96 -4.14 7.59 -14.15
N TRP A 97 -5.44 7.30 -14.14
CA TRP A 97 -6.33 7.45 -15.29
C TRP A 97 -6.33 8.86 -15.91
N ARG A 98 -5.98 9.92 -15.17
CA ARG A 98 -5.89 11.30 -15.69
C ARG A 98 -4.51 11.74 -16.10
N ARG A 99 -3.45 11.10 -15.58
CA ARG A 99 -2.09 11.66 -15.65
C ARG A 99 -1.02 10.69 -16.15
N ASP A 100 -1.32 9.41 -16.22
CA ASP A 100 -0.36 8.36 -16.47
C ASP A 100 -0.67 7.68 -17.81
N PRO A 101 0.11 7.93 -18.88
CA PRO A 101 -0.03 7.18 -20.12
C PRO A 101 0.30 5.70 -19.98
N TRP A 102 1.15 5.30 -19.02
CA TRP A 102 1.53 3.90 -18.79
C TRP A 102 0.36 3.07 -18.28
N PHE A 103 -0.51 3.68 -17.46
CA PHE A 103 -1.79 3.12 -17.03
C PHE A 103 -2.63 2.63 -18.23
N TYR A 104 -2.64 3.35 -19.35
CA TYR A 104 -3.44 2.94 -20.52
C TYR A 104 -2.84 1.79 -21.32
N LEU A 105 -1.54 1.49 -21.18
CA LEU A 105 -0.98 0.23 -21.68
C LEU A 105 -1.56 -0.95 -20.88
N ASP A 106 -1.65 -0.79 -19.56
CA ASP A 106 -2.28 -1.79 -18.69
C ASP A 106 -3.77 -1.97 -19.02
N GLN A 107 -4.48 -0.87 -19.25
CA GLN A 107 -5.91 -0.91 -19.59
C GLN A 107 -6.18 -1.34 -21.04
N THR A 108 -5.16 -1.69 -21.83
CA THR A 108 -5.32 -2.16 -23.22
C THR A 108 -4.63 -3.50 -23.44
N VAL A 109 -3.36 -3.49 -23.81
CA VAL A 109 -2.59 -4.72 -24.03
C VAL A 109 -2.38 -5.52 -22.74
N GLY A 110 -2.37 -4.87 -21.58
CA GLY A 110 -2.26 -5.54 -20.27
C GLY A 110 -3.42 -6.51 -20.00
N HIS A 111 -4.66 -6.13 -20.28
CA HIS A 111 -5.79 -7.05 -20.10
C HIS A 111 -5.86 -8.16 -21.17
N ILE A 112 -5.12 -8.02 -22.28
CA ILE A 112 -4.91 -9.12 -23.24
C ILE A 112 -3.91 -10.10 -22.65
N PHE A 113 -2.78 -9.59 -22.14
CA PHE A 113 -1.78 -10.40 -21.45
C PHE A 113 -2.42 -11.24 -20.34
N ASP A 114 -3.21 -10.64 -19.45
CA ASP A 114 -3.88 -11.37 -18.36
C ASP A 114 -4.80 -12.49 -18.88
N ALA A 115 -5.51 -12.28 -20.00
CA ALA A 115 -6.40 -13.28 -20.62
C ALA A 115 -5.65 -14.45 -21.28
N LEU A 116 -4.36 -14.28 -21.57
CA LEU A 116 -3.48 -15.29 -22.15
C LEU A 116 -2.69 -16.09 -21.11
N LEU A 117 -2.66 -15.64 -19.85
CA LEU A 117 -1.94 -16.33 -18.77
C LEU A 117 -2.51 -17.72 -18.48
N PRO A 118 -3.83 -17.95 -18.35
CA PRO A 118 -4.32 -19.29 -18.07
C PRO A 118 -3.96 -20.28 -19.19
N PRO A 119 -3.51 -21.50 -18.88
CA PRO A 119 -3.20 -22.49 -19.91
C PRO A 119 -4.42 -22.83 -20.76
N GLY A 120 -4.19 -23.36 -21.97
CA GLY A 120 -5.27 -23.82 -22.84
C GLY A 120 -6.06 -25.00 -22.24
N PRO A 121 -7.20 -25.39 -22.86
CA PRO A 121 -7.66 -24.98 -24.19
C PRO A 121 -8.40 -23.63 -24.24
N PHE A 122 -8.45 -23.02 -25.43
CA PHE A 122 -9.17 -21.77 -25.69
C PHE A 122 -10.56 -22.05 -26.27
N GLY A 123 -11.48 -22.53 -25.42
CA GLY A 123 -12.85 -22.83 -25.83
C GLY A 123 -13.63 -21.60 -26.33
N PRO A 124 -14.85 -21.77 -26.86
CA PRO A 124 -15.60 -20.70 -27.52
C PRO A 124 -15.85 -19.45 -26.66
N ALA A 125 -16.14 -19.60 -25.36
CA ALA A 125 -16.38 -18.47 -24.46
C ALA A 125 -15.10 -17.63 -24.26
N ARG A 126 -13.97 -18.30 -23.99
CA ARG A 126 -12.66 -17.65 -23.82
C ARG A 126 -12.19 -16.99 -25.12
N SER A 127 -12.42 -17.65 -26.25
CA SER A 127 -12.12 -17.10 -27.58
C SER A 127 -12.95 -15.84 -27.87
N ALA A 128 -14.24 -15.85 -27.54
CA ALA A 128 -15.13 -14.70 -27.71
C ALA A 128 -14.73 -13.52 -26.80
N ASP A 129 -14.42 -13.78 -25.53
CA ASP A 129 -13.94 -12.77 -24.58
C ASP A 129 -12.64 -12.12 -25.07
N LEU A 130 -11.67 -12.90 -25.55
CA LEU A 130 -10.43 -12.38 -26.11
C LEU A 130 -10.67 -11.45 -27.31
N VAL A 131 -11.55 -11.82 -28.25
CA VAL A 131 -11.91 -10.97 -29.38
C VAL A 131 -12.59 -9.69 -28.91
N GLY A 132 -13.49 -9.78 -27.92
CA GLY A 132 -14.12 -8.64 -27.28
C GLY A 132 -13.08 -7.67 -26.72
N ARG A 133 -12.14 -8.17 -25.92
CA ARG A 133 -11.01 -7.41 -25.35
C ARG A 133 -10.20 -6.69 -26.42
N LEU A 134 -9.81 -7.38 -27.50
CA LEU A 134 -9.08 -6.76 -28.60
C LEU A 134 -9.88 -5.61 -29.24
N SER A 135 -11.19 -5.81 -29.42
CA SER A 135 -12.07 -4.83 -30.06
C SER A 135 -12.30 -3.55 -29.23
N TRP A 136 -12.04 -3.57 -27.92
CA TRP A 136 -12.21 -2.40 -27.05
C TRP A 136 -10.98 -1.48 -27.03
N ILE A 137 -9.80 -1.99 -27.40
CA ILE A 137 -8.54 -1.22 -27.34
C ILE A 137 -8.65 0.15 -28.03
N PRO A 138 -9.21 0.29 -29.26
CA PRO A 138 -9.33 1.60 -29.90
C PRO A 138 -10.13 2.62 -29.08
N ALA A 139 -11.30 2.23 -28.56
CA ALA A 139 -12.15 3.13 -27.77
C ALA A 139 -11.51 3.50 -26.41
N THR A 140 -10.77 2.56 -25.80
CA THR A 140 -9.99 2.84 -24.58
C THR A 140 -8.90 3.88 -24.85
N LEU A 141 -8.22 3.80 -25.99
CA LEU A 141 -7.17 4.77 -26.37
C LEU A 141 -7.75 6.13 -26.77
N ASP A 142 -8.94 6.18 -27.37
CA ASP A 142 -9.65 7.45 -27.61
C ASP A 142 -9.96 8.14 -26.28
N THR A 143 -10.50 7.40 -25.32
CA THR A 143 -10.74 7.89 -23.95
C THR A 143 -9.43 8.34 -23.27
N ALA A 144 -8.33 7.62 -23.51
CA ALA A 144 -7.01 7.99 -23.00
C ALA A 144 -6.59 9.38 -23.48
N ARG A 145 -6.78 9.69 -24.78
CA ARG A 145 -6.41 11.01 -25.33
C ARG A 145 -7.19 12.13 -24.67
N ASP A 146 -8.48 11.94 -24.44
CA ASP A 146 -9.34 12.92 -23.77
C ASP A 146 -8.90 13.16 -22.32
N ASN A 147 -8.62 12.08 -21.58
CA ASN A 147 -8.23 12.16 -20.17
C ASN A 147 -6.81 12.72 -19.97
N LEU A 148 -5.90 12.48 -20.90
CA LEU A 148 -4.48 12.84 -20.78
C LEU A 148 -4.14 14.20 -21.40
N ALA A 149 -5.04 14.78 -22.21
CA ALA A 149 -4.74 15.94 -23.05
C ALA A 149 -4.04 17.08 -22.29
N ASP A 150 -4.48 17.41 -21.07
CA ASP A 150 -3.94 18.57 -20.32
C ASP A 150 -3.31 18.19 -18.98
N THR A 151 -3.26 16.90 -18.64
CA THR A 151 -2.89 16.40 -17.31
C THR A 151 -1.84 15.31 -17.32
N ALA A 152 -1.39 14.84 -18.49
CA ALA A 152 -0.37 13.81 -18.57
C ALA A 152 0.98 14.25 -17.98
N THR A 153 1.64 13.28 -17.35
CA THR A 153 2.97 13.39 -16.77
C THR A 153 4.02 12.98 -17.80
N ARG A 154 5.04 13.82 -17.99
CA ARG A 154 6.08 13.64 -19.00
C ARG A 154 6.86 12.33 -18.80
N GLU A 155 7.33 12.06 -17.60
CA GLU A 155 8.17 10.90 -17.30
C GLU A 155 7.39 9.59 -17.51
N PHE A 156 6.10 9.57 -17.16
CA PHE A 156 5.22 8.43 -17.45
C PHE A 156 4.94 8.26 -18.95
N ALA A 157 4.84 9.37 -19.69
CA ALA A 157 4.74 9.33 -21.15
C ALA A 157 6.01 8.80 -21.81
N GLU A 158 7.19 9.19 -21.33
CA GLU A 158 8.48 8.68 -21.81
C GLU A 158 8.58 7.16 -21.64
N LEU A 159 8.17 6.64 -20.49
CA LEU A 159 8.16 5.19 -20.20
C LEU A 159 7.14 4.45 -21.06
N ALA A 160 5.93 4.99 -21.18
CA ALA A 160 4.92 4.44 -22.07
C ALA A 160 5.44 4.41 -23.53
N LEU A 161 6.14 5.46 -23.98
CA LEU A 161 6.77 5.51 -25.30
C LEU A 161 7.98 4.59 -25.45
N ARG A 162 8.69 4.23 -24.38
CA ARG A 162 9.75 3.23 -24.48
C ARG A 162 9.16 1.82 -24.54
N ASP A 163 8.30 1.47 -23.59
CA ASP A 163 7.73 0.12 -23.48
C ASP A 163 6.86 -0.24 -24.69
N SER A 164 6.12 0.74 -25.22
CA SER A 164 5.20 0.50 -26.33
C SER A 164 5.82 0.53 -27.73
N VAL A 165 7.15 0.66 -27.86
CA VAL A 165 7.82 0.78 -29.18
C VAL A 165 7.37 -0.30 -30.14
N SER A 166 7.33 -1.55 -29.67
CA SER A 166 7.00 -2.73 -30.48
C SER A 166 5.63 -3.31 -30.11
N ALA A 167 4.82 -2.62 -29.31
CA ALA A 167 3.55 -3.14 -28.82
C ALA A 167 2.56 -3.50 -29.95
N PRO A 168 2.41 -2.70 -31.02
CA PRO A 168 1.55 -3.08 -32.16
C PRO A 168 1.96 -4.41 -32.81
N GLU A 169 3.25 -4.57 -33.12
CA GLU A 169 3.80 -5.76 -33.77
C GLU A 169 3.78 -6.98 -32.84
N GLN A 170 4.09 -6.79 -31.56
CA GLN A 170 4.05 -7.83 -30.54
C GLN A 170 2.63 -8.33 -30.32
N LEU A 171 1.62 -7.45 -30.25
CA LEU A 171 0.22 -7.84 -30.14
C LEU A 171 -0.23 -8.68 -31.34
N GLN A 172 0.08 -8.23 -32.56
CA GLN A 172 -0.24 -9.00 -33.76
C GLN A 172 0.47 -10.36 -33.78
N THR A 173 1.74 -10.40 -33.38
CA THR A 173 2.53 -11.64 -33.32
C THR A 173 1.97 -12.62 -32.31
N ALA A 174 1.64 -12.15 -31.10
CA ALA A 174 1.03 -12.95 -30.05
C ALA A 174 -0.28 -13.59 -30.54
N ILE A 175 -1.18 -12.78 -31.10
CA ILE A 175 -2.47 -13.25 -31.59
C ILE A 175 -2.34 -14.15 -32.83
N ALA A 176 -1.39 -13.89 -33.73
CA ALA A 176 -1.13 -14.77 -34.87
C ALA A 176 -0.62 -16.15 -34.44
N ARG A 177 0.25 -16.22 -33.41
CA ARG A 177 0.73 -17.48 -32.81
C ARG A 177 -0.37 -18.21 -32.03
N LEU A 178 -1.31 -17.47 -31.44
CA LEU A 178 -2.45 -18.02 -30.73
C LEU A 178 -3.55 -18.54 -31.66
N ALA A 179 -3.78 -17.89 -32.81
CA ALA A 179 -4.92 -18.16 -33.69
C ALA A 179 -5.15 -19.65 -34.04
N PRO A 180 -4.10 -20.49 -34.27
CA PRO A 180 -4.29 -21.93 -34.51
C PRO A 180 -4.83 -22.72 -33.30
N LEU A 181 -4.76 -22.15 -32.09
CA LEU A 181 -5.25 -22.74 -30.84
C LEU A 181 -6.68 -22.32 -30.51
N LEU A 182 -7.27 -21.38 -31.27
CA LEU A 182 -8.64 -20.92 -31.10
C LEU A 182 -9.59 -21.77 -31.95
N ASP A 183 -10.72 -22.15 -31.37
CA ASP A 183 -11.71 -22.99 -32.07
C ASP A 183 -12.44 -22.23 -33.20
N GLY A 184 -12.63 -22.86 -34.36
CA GLY A 184 -13.48 -22.33 -35.43
C GLY A 184 -13.03 -20.99 -36.02
N ASP A 185 -13.99 -20.11 -36.29
CA ASP A 185 -13.73 -18.80 -36.94
C ASP A 185 -13.06 -17.77 -36.00
N TRP A 186 -12.92 -18.10 -34.72
CA TRP A 186 -12.34 -17.19 -33.72
C TRP A 186 -10.88 -16.83 -34.02
N GLY A 187 -10.10 -17.72 -34.63
CA GLY A 187 -8.73 -17.42 -35.07
C GLY A 187 -8.67 -16.23 -36.03
N THR A 188 -9.57 -16.20 -37.02
CA THR A 188 -9.63 -15.11 -38.01
C THR A 188 -10.20 -13.82 -37.40
N ALA A 189 -11.20 -13.94 -36.52
CA ALA A 189 -11.76 -12.80 -35.79
C ALA A 189 -10.71 -12.14 -34.88
N ALA A 190 -9.93 -12.93 -34.14
CA ALA A 190 -8.87 -12.44 -33.27
C ALA A 190 -7.77 -11.72 -34.06
N VAL A 191 -7.29 -12.30 -35.16
CA VAL A 191 -6.28 -11.65 -36.02
C VAL A 191 -6.78 -10.32 -36.58
N THR A 192 -8.05 -10.25 -36.99
CA THR A 192 -8.66 -9.01 -37.50
C THR A 192 -8.75 -7.95 -36.40
N ALA A 193 -9.28 -8.30 -35.22
CA ALA A 193 -9.38 -7.38 -34.09
C ALA A 193 -8.01 -6.91 -33.60
N ALA A 194 -7.00 -7.79 -33.58
CA ALA A 194 -5.62 -7.44 -33.24
C ALA A 194 -4.99 -6.46 -34.25
N ALA A 195 -5.33 -6.58 -35.54
CA ALA A 195 -4.86 -5.62 -36.54
C ALA A 195 -5.42 -4.22 -36.31
N ASP A 196 -6.71 -4.12 -35.96
CA ASP A 196 -7.36 -2.85 -35.63
C ASP A 196 -6.80 -2.24 -34.35
N ALA A 197 -6.62 -3.06 -33.31
CA ALA A 197 -6.00 -2.64 -32.04
C ALA A 197 -4.55 -2.16 -32.23
N ALA A 198 -3.76 -2.87 -33.04
CA ALA A 198 -2.38 -2.49 -33.34
C ALA A 198 -2.30 -1.12 -34.05
N ARG A 199 -3.20 -0.83 -35.00
CA ARG A 199 -3.27 0.51 -35.62
C ARG A 199 -3.59 1.58 -34.58
N ALA A 200 -4.56 1.33 -33.70
CA ALA A 200 -4.92 2.28 -32.65
C ALA A 200 -3.75 2.54 -31.67
N LEU A 201 -2.99 1.51 -31.29
CA LEU A 201 -1.78 1.64 -30.47
C LEU A 201 -0.69 2.47 -31.17
N ALA A 202 -0.48 2.25 -32.48
CA ALA A 202 0.46 3.04 -33.28
C ALA A 202 0.04 4.51 -33.37
N ASP A 203 -1.25 4.79 -33.60
CA ASP A 203 -1.81 6.14 -33.63
C ASP A 203 -1.71 6.84 -32.26
N TRP A 204 -1.98 6.10 -31.17
CA TRP A 204 -1.82 6.61 -29.81
C TRP A 204 -0.36 6.93 -29.48
N ARG A 205 0.58 6.08 -29.89
CA ARG A 205 2.02 6.34 -29.78
C ARG A 205 2.44 7.61 -30.53
N SER A 206 1.95 7.80 -31.76
CA SER A 206 2.21 9.02 -32.54
C SER A 206 1.68 10.25 -31.79
N TRP A 207 0.45 10.18 -31.28
CA TRP A 207 -0.14 11.24 -30.48
C TRP A 207 0.67 11.56 -29.22
N LEU A 208 1.11 10.54 -28.47
CA LEU A 208 1.96 10.73 -27.30
C LEU A 208 3.28 11.40 -27.66
N THR A 209 3.90 11.00 -28.76
CA THR A 209 5.17 11.58 -29.24
C THR A 209 5.00 13.06 -29.58
N ASP A 210 3.93 13.42 -30.29
CA ASP A 210 3.62 14.80 -30.66
C ASP A 210 3.30 15.68 -29.43
N ARG A 211 2.61 15.10 -28.44
CA ARG A 211 2.20 15.80 -27.21
C ARG A 211 3.26 15.84 -26.13
N LEU A 212 4.27 14.97 -26.16
CA LEU A 212 5.30 14.85 -25.12
C LEU A 212 5.91 16.20 -24.70
N PRO A 213 6.27 17.13 -25.62
CA PRO A 213 6.82 18.44 -25.24
C PRO A 213 5.84 19.32 -24.43
N THR A 214 4.54 19.04 -24.49
CA THR A 214 3.48 19.79 -23.79
C THR A 214 3.20 19.26 -22.38
N PHE A 215 3.67 18.05 -22.06
CA PHE A 215 3.38 17.41 -20.77
C PHE A 215 4.21 18.00 -19.63
N ALA A 216 3.58 18.07 -18.46
CA ALA A 216 4.19 18.58 -17.23
C ALA A 216 5.11 17.52 -16.61
N PRO A 217 6.20 17.92 -15.91
CA PRO A 217 7.00 16.98 -15.14
C PRO A 217 6.19 16.37 -14.00
N HIS A 218 6.63 15.20 -13.56
CA HIS A 218 6.05 14.44 -12.44
C HIS A 218 5.95 15.32 -11.20
N ARG A 219 4.81 15.20 -10.53
CA ARG A 219 4.57 15.80 -9.22
C ARG A 219 4.40 14.68 -8.19
N PRO A 220 5.19 14.70 -7.11
CA PRO A 220 5.05 13.75 -6.02
C PRO A 220 3.68 13.93 -5.34
N VAL A 221 3.20 12.88 -4.69
CA VAL A 221 1.91 12.92 -3.96
C VAL A 221 1.98 13.84 -2.73
N GLY A 222 3.14 13.98 -2.11
CA GLY A 222 3.36 14.82 -0.94
C GLY A 222 3.04 14.13 0.38
N PRO A 223 3.44 14.73 1.52
CA PRO A 223 3.38 14.11 2.84
C PRO A 223 1.95 13.78 3.30
N GLU A 224 0.97 14.66 3.05
CA GLU A 224 -0.41 14.43 3.51
C GLU A 224 -1.07 13.27 2.76
N ALA A 225 -0.93 13.25 1.44
CA ALA A 225 -1.45 12.18 0.59
C ALA A 225 -0.76 10.85 0.90
N PHE A 226 0.55 10.86 1.10
CA PHE A 226 1.27 9.65 1.43
C PHE A 226 0.92 9.13 2.84
N ALA A 227 0.72 10.01 3.81
CA ALA A 227 0.19 9.63 5.13
C ALA A 227 -1.21 9.00 5.04
N PHE A 228 -2.06 9.49 4.12
CA PHE A 228 -3.35 8.83 3.84
C PHE A 228 -3.15 7.39 3.35
N PHE A 229 -2.23 7.16 2.40
CA PHE A 229 -1.91 5.80 1.97
C PHE A 229 -1.42 4.94 3.15
N LEU A 230 -0.38 5.39 3.87
CA LEU A 230 0.21 4.60 4.95
C LEU A 230 -0.81 4.22 6.02
N HIS A 231 -1.69 5.15 6.41
CA HIS A 231 -2.48 4.98 7.63
C HIS A 231 -3.97 4.71 7.41
N ARG A 232 -4.51 5.04 6.23
CA ARG A 232 -5.91 4.72 5.87
C ARG A 232 -6.02 3.56 4.89
N VAL A 233 -5.05 3.43 3.97
CA VAL A 233 -5.02 2.32 3.01
C VAL A 233 -4.31 1.12 3.61
N ALA A 234 -3.02 1.23 3.92
CA ALA A 234 -2.19 0.13 4.39
C ALA A 234 -2.29 -0.14 5.92
N LEU A 235 -2.97 0.75 6.66
CA LEU A 235 -3.17 0.65 8.12
C LEU A 235 -1.85 0.48 8.91
N LEU A 236 -0.77 1.12 8.45
CA LEU A 236 0.55 1.02 9.05
C LEU A 236 0.65 1.82 10.37
N PRO A 237 1.26 1.25 11.42
CA PRO A 237 1.38 1.88 12.73
C PRO A 237 2.65 2.74 12.88
N TRP A 238 3.31 3.12 11.79
CA TRP A 238 4.60 3.83 11.82
C TRP A 238 4.63 5.02 10.89
N SER A 239 5.13 6.14 11.39
CA SER A 239 5.44 7.34 10.61
C SER A 239 6.56 7.07 9.58
N THR A 240 6.68 7.94 8.57
CA THR A 240 7.75 7.87 7.57
C THR A 240 9.15 7.87 8.21
N ALA A 241 9.38 8.63 9.28
CA ALA A 241 10.65 8.65 10.00
C ALA A 241 10.96 7.30 10.67
N GLU A 242 9.95 6.64 11.25
CA GLU A 242 10.10 5.31 11.85
C GLU A 242 10.36 4.24 10.77
N LEU A 243 9.69 4.34 9.62
CA LEU A 243 9.91 3.44 8.48
C LEU A 243 11.31 3.58 7.89
N LEU A 244 11.83 4.82 7.76
CA LEU A 244 13.21 5.07 7.32
C LEU A 244 14.25 4.55 8.33
N ALA A 245 13.99 4.71 9.63
CA ALA A 245 14.88 4.15 10.66
C ALA A 245 14.87 2.62 10.65
N LEU A 246 13.72 2.01 10.37
CA LEU A 246 13.57 0.56 10.21
C LEU A 246 14.33 0.06 8.98
N SER A 247 14.15 0.69 7.83
CA SER A 247 14.81 0.27 6.59
C SER A 247 16.33 0.39 6.65
N ALA A 248 16.84 1.46 7.28
CA ALA A 248 18.28 1.63 7.50
C ALA A 248 18.89 0.47 8.31
N ARG A 249 18.22 0.05 9.39
CA ARG A 249 18.67 -1.09 10.21
C ARG A 249 18.65 -2.41 9.44
N GLU A 250 17.63 -2.63 8.63
CA GLU A 250 17.49 -3.87 7.86
C GLU A 250 18.50 -3.93 6.70
N ARG A 251 18.83 -2.78 6.09
CA ARG A 251 19.95 -2.68 5.14
C ARG A 251 21.27 -3.04 5.80
N ASP A 252 21.58 -2.46 6.95
CA ASP A 252 22.83 -2.75 7.68
C ASP A 252 22.94 -4.23 8.08
N ARG A 253 21.80 -4.85 8.47
CA ARG A 253 21.74 -6.30 8.73
C ARG A 253 22.03 -7.13 7.48
N ALA A 254 21.40 -6.80 6.36
CA ALA A 254 21.59 -7.52 5.10
C ALA A 254 23.05 -7.43 4.60
N GLU A 255 23.66 -6.25 4.68
CA GLU A 255 25.08 -6.05 4.34
C GLU A 255 26.00 -6.88 5.24
N ALA A 256 25.76 -6.89 6.55
CA ALA A 256 26.54 -7.70 7.48
C ALA A 256 26.41 -9.20 7.17
N PHE A 257 25.20 -9.67 6.84
CA PHE A 257 24.96 -11.07 6.51
C PHE A 257 25.61 -11.50 5.19
N GLU A 258 25.60 -10.63 4.17
CA GLU A 258 26.33 -10.86 2.90
C GLU A 258 27.84 -10.99 3.14
N LEU A 259 28.41 -10.18 4.03
CA LEU A 259 29.81 -10.27 4.45
C LEU A 259 30.10 -11.57 5.22
N PHE A 260 29.23 -11.96 6.15
CA PHE A 260 29.39 -13.22 6.89
C PHE A 260 29.31 -14.44 5.97
N GLU A 261 28.41 -14.43 5.00
CA GLU A 261 28.29 -15.50 4.00
C GLU A 261 29.55 -15.57 3.13
N SER A 262 30.02 -14.42 2.64
CA SER A 262 31.26 -14.34 1.86
C SER A 262 32.48 -14.84 2.65
N ALA A 263 32.55 -14.55 3.95
CA ALA A 263 33.60 -15.06 4.83
C ALA A 263 33.48 -16.56 5.10
N ARG A 264 32.24 -17.08 5.17
CA ARG A 264 31.94 -18.50 5.43
C ARG A 264 32.20 -19.39 4.22
N SER A 265 31.82 -18.93 3.02
CA SER A 265 31.72 -19.77 1.83
C SER A 265 32.52 -19.25 0.63
N GLY A 266 33.18 -18.10 0.74
CA GLY A 266 33.89 -17.48 -0.37
C GLY A 266 32.93 -16.77 -1.35
N PRO A 267 33.42 -16.33 -2.51
CA PRO A 267 32.57 -15.69 -3.52
C PRO A 267 31.53 -16.68 -4.07
N PRO A 268 30.30 -16.24 -4.37
CA PRO A 268 29.26 -17.11 -4.90
C PRO A 268 29.63 -17.64 -6.28
N GLU A 269 29.56 -18.96 -6.46
CA GLU A 269 29.75 -19.63 -7.75
C GLU A 269 28.40 -19.94 -8.39
N TRP A 270 28.22 -19.51 -9.65
CA TRP A 270 27.01 -19.76 -10.41
C TRP A 270 27.10 -21.09 -11.18
N PRO A 271 26.12 -22.00 -11.01
CA PRO A 271 26.07 -23.21 -11.82
C PRO A 271 25.77 -22.87 -13.30
N PRO A 272 26.05 -23.77 -14.24
CA PRO A 272 25.58 -23.63 -15.61
C PRO A 272 24.04 -23.58 -15.62
N PRO A 273 23.41 -22.77 -16.50
CA PRO A 273 21.96 -22.75 -16.60
C PRO A 273 21.42 -24.12 -17.03
N PRO A 274 20.16 -24.46 -16.65
CA PRO A 274 19.48 -25.64 -17.16
C PRO A 274 19.52 -25.73 -18.69
N ALA A 275 19.54 -26.95 -19.24
CA ALA A 275 19.67 -27.14 -20.69
C ALA A 275 18.43 -26.70 -21.49
N SER A 276 17.26 -26.65 -20.84
CA SER A 276 16.01 -26.17 -21.43
C SER A 276 15.05 -25.67 -20.34
N ALA A 277 14.05 -24.89 -20.74
CA ALA A 277 12.96 -24.50 -19.82
C ALA A 277 12.21 -25.74 -19.28
N GLN A 278 12.12 -26.82 -20.07
CA GLN A 278 11.52 -28.08 -19.63
C GLN A 278 12.33 -28.75 -18.53
N ASP A 279 13.66 -28.74 -18.62
CA ASP A 279 14.53 -29.27 -17.56
C ASP A 279 14.42 -28.43 -16.29
N GLN A 280 14.31 -27.10 -16.43
CA GLN A 280 14.06 -26.20 -15.30
C GLN A 280 12.71 -26.50 -14.63
N SER A 281 11.63 -26.73 -15.39
CA SER A 281 10.32 -27.14 -14.86
C SER A 281 10.38 -28.46 -14.09
N VAL A 282 11.18 -29.43 -14.56
CA VAL A 282 11.36 -30.71 -13.85
C VAL A 282 12.10 -30.51 -12.53
N ALA A 283 13.15 -29.69 -12.53
CA ALA A 283 13.91 -29.35 -11.32
C ALA A 283 13.04 -28.58 -10.31
N GLU A 284 12.24 -27.63 -10.78
CA GLU A 284 11.31 -26.88 -9.94
C GLU A 284 10.29 -27.80 -9.27
N ARG A 285 9.67 -28.74 -10.01
CA ARG A 285 8.74 -29.70 -9.40
C ARG A 285 9.35 -30.51 -8.27
N ALA A 286 10.62 -30.89 -8.39
CA ALA A 286 11.32 -31.60 -7.31
C ALA A 286 11.59 -30.68 -6.11
N ALA A 287 12.05 -29.46 -6.37
CA ALA A 287 12.29 -28.43 -5.35
C ALA A 287 11.00 -28.02 -4.61
N GLU A 288 9.87 -27.92 -5.30
CA GLU A 288 8.59 -27.55 -4.67
C GLU A 288 8.14 -28.61 -3.64
N LEU A 289 8.32 -29.89 -3.96
CA LEU A 289 8.07 -30.98 -3.02
C LEU A 289 9.06 -30.96 -1.84
N GLU A 290 10.34 -30.63 -2.09
CA GLU A 290 11.35 -30.46 -1.04
C GLU A 290 10.97 -29.34 -0.07
N VAL A 291 10.59 -28.16 -0.57
CA VAL A 291 10.20 -27.01 0.27
C VAL A 291 8.96 -27.35 1.11
N ARG A 292 7.97 -28.04 0.54
CA ARG A 292 6.80 -28.49 1.29
C ARG A 292 7.12 -29.48 2.39
N ALA A 293 7.93 -30.49 2.07
CA ALA A 293 8.40 -31.46 3.06
C ALA A 293 9.17 -30.76 4.18
N PHE A 294 10.01 -29.78 3.82
CA PHE A 294 10.75 -28.99 4.79
C PHE A 294 9.83 -28.21 5.74
N TYR A 295 8.75 -27.57 5.25
CA TYR A 295 7.79 -26.90 6.13
C TYR A 295 7.15 -27.85 7.14
N GLU A 296 6.72 -29.03 6.69
CA GLU A 296 6.08 -30.05 7.53
C GLU A 296 7.07 -30.63 8.56
N GLU A 297 8.26 -31.06 8.11
CA GLU A 297 9.29 -31.68 8.95
C GLU A 297 9.82 -30.73 10.03
N ARG A 298 9.87 -29.43 9.75
CA ARG A 298 10.33 -28.41 10.69
C ARG A 298 9.20 -27.80 11.53
N GLY A 299 7.95 -28.21 11.30
CA GLY A 299 6.79 -27.64 11.99
C GLY A 299 6.65 -26.13 11.75
N LEU A 300 6.89 -25.69 10.52
CA LEU A 300 6.86 -24.27 10.15
C LEU A 300 5.49 -23.85 9.59
N LEU A 301 4.94 -24.59 8.63
CA LEU A 301 3.69 -24.23 7.95
C LEU A 301 3.01 -25.50 7.44
N SER A 302 1.69 -25.62 7.61
CA SER A 302 0.94 -26.77 7.11
C SER A 302 0.83 -26.80 5.59
N GLN A 303 0.88 -28.01 5.02
CA GLN A 303 0.72 -28.29 3.59
C GLN A 303 -0.47 -29.24 3.38
N PRO A 304 -1.72 -28.77 3.50
CA PRO A 304 -2.89 -29.63 3.44
C PRO A 304 -3.08 -30.27 2.06
N ASP A 305 -3.64 -31.47 2.00
CA ASP A 305 -3.88 -32.20 0.73
C ASP A 305 -4.77 -31.43 -0.28
N THR A 306 -5.55 -30.46 0.20
CA THR A 306 -6.38 -29.57 -0.62
C THR A 306 -5.59 -28.46 -1.30
N LEU A 307 -4.36 -28.18 -0.86
CA LEU A 307 -3.47 -27.18 -1.44
C LEU A 307 -2.73 -27.81 -2.62
N ARG A 308 -3.17 -27.45 -3.83
CA ARG A 308 -2.52 -27.85 -5.10
C ARG A 308 -1.13 -27.26 -5.23
N HIS A 309 -0.41 -27.57 -6.30
CA HIS A 309 0.99 -27.23 -6.43
C HIS A 309 1.22 -25.89 -7.12
N TYR A 310 2.31 -25.22 -6.75
CA TYR A 310 2.91 -24.18 -7.57
C TYR A 310 3.80 -24.86 -8.62
N ARG A 311 3.75 -24.41 -9.88
CA ARG A 311 4.43 -25.06 -11.01
C ARG A 311 5.03 -24.04 -11.95
N ASN A 312 6.32 -24.20 -12.24
CA ASN A 312 6.94 -23.46 -13.34
C ASN A 312 6.77 -24.22 -14.66
N LEU A 313 6.25 -23.57 -15.69
CA LEU A 313 6.11 -24.11 -17.05
C LEU A 313 6.94 -23.32 -18.07
N PRO A 314 7.34 -23.92 -19.21
CA PRO A 314 7.93 -23.17 -20.31
C PRO A 314 6.98 -22.09 -20.82
N LEU A 315 7.51 -20.88 -21.06
CA LEU A 315 6.74 -19.76 -21.61
C LEU A 315 6.13 -20.11 -22.99
N PRO A 316 4.79 -20.02 -23.16
CA PRO A 316 4.14 -20.31 -24.44
C PRO A 316 4.51 -19.30 -25.53
N ASP A 317 4.67 -19.79 -26.77
CA ASP A 317 5.05 -18.97 -27.94
C ASP A 317 4.13 -17.76 -28.17
N HIS A 318 2.82 -17.91 -27.89
CA HIS A 318 1.84 -16.84 -28.08
C HIS A 318 1.87 -15.79 -26.96
N LEU A 319 2.38 -16.12 -25.77
CA LEU A 319 2.50 -15.21 -24.64
C LEU A 319 3.83 -14.44 -24.66
N GLU A 320 4.90 -15.06 -25.20
CA GLU A 320 6.24 -14.50 -25.25
C GLU A 320 6.33 -13.04 -25.73
N PRO A 321 5.65 -12.62 -26.83
CA PRO A 321 5.74 -11.24 -27.31
C PRO A 321 5.21 -10.19 -26.31
N LEU A 322 4.36 -10.61 -25.38
CA LEU A 322 3.65 -9.76 -24.41
C LEU A 322 4.22 -9.86 -22.99
N ARG A 323 5.30 -10.64 -22.78
CA ARG A 323 5.87 -10.91 -21.45
C ARG A 323 6.39 -9.69 -20.69
N TRP A 324 6.57 -8.56 -21.36
CA TRP A 324 7.02 -7.30 -20.75
C TRP A 324 5.91 -6.57 -19.99
N LEU A 325 4.65 -7.03 -20.07
CA LEU A 325 3.49 -6.40 -19.46
C LEU A 325 3.28 -6.75 -17.97
N GLY A 326 4.11 -7.62 -17.42
CA GLY A 326 4.09 -8.00 -16.00
C GLY A 326 4.67 -9.39 -15.75
N VAL A 327 4.58 -9.83 -14.49
CA VAL A 327 4.96 -11.18 -14.07
C VAL A 327 4.05 -12.21 -14.74
N THR A 328 4.62 -13.28 -15.29
CA THR A 328 3.89 -14.30 -16.08
C THR A 328 3.28 -15.40 -15.21
N ASP A 329 2.53 -14.97 -14.20
CA ASP A 329 1.95 -15.82 -13.16
C ASP A 329 0.42 -15.91 -13.27
N ASP A 330 -0.08 -17.14 -13.23
CA ASP A 330 -1.48 -17.52 -13.18
C ASP A 330 -1.70 -18.41 -11.93
N LEU A 331 -1.75 -17.79 -10.76
CA LEU A 331 -1.64 -18.50 -9.49
C LEU A 331 -2.91 -19.26 -9.11
N THR A 332 -4.04 -18.58 -8.88
CA THR A 332 -5.36 -19.22 -8.65
C THR A 332 -6.44 -18.14 -8.49
N ASP A 333 -7.70 -18.56 -8.39
CA ASP A 333 -8.85 -17.73 -8.01
C ASP A 333 -9.92 -18.58 -7.30
N GLU A 334 -11.03 -17.96 -6.89
CA GLU A 334 -12.13 -18.64 -6.18
C GLU A 334 -12.76 -19.82 -6.95
N HIS A 335 -12.55 -19.91 -8.27
CA HIS A 335 -13.09 -20.97 -9.13
C HIS A 335 -12.05 -22.05 -9.50
N ARG A 336 -10.77 -21.88 -9.14
CA ARG A 336 -9.67 -22.75 -9.57
C ARG A 336 -8.83 -23.32 -8.42
N LEU A 337 -9.41 -23.39 -7.22
CA LEU A 337 -8.73 -23.92 -6.03
C LEU A 337 -8.41 -25.42 -6.09
N ASP A 338 -8.92 -26.13 -7.10
CA ASP A 338 -8.65 -27.54 -7.38
C ASP A 338 -7.60 -27.74 -8.48
N GLN A 339 -6.99 -26.67 -9.00
CA GLN A 339 -5.96 -26.66 -10.03
C GLN A 339 -4.60 -26.20 -9.46
N ASP A 340 -3.51 -26.58 -10.12
CA ASP A 340 -2.16 -26.08 -9.81
C ASP A 340 -2.05 -24.60 -10.21
N GLY A 341 -1.31 -23.82 -9.43
CA GLY A 341 -0.90 -22.48 -9.80
C GLY A 341 0.32 -22.49 -10.71
N ILE A 342 0.30 -21.65 -11.74
CA ILE A 342 1.27 -21.67 -12.83
C ILE A 342 2.10 -20.39 -12.85
N SER A 343 3.41 -20.53 -13.01
CA SER A 343 4.30 -19.45 -13.42
C SER A 343 5.04 -19.86 -14.69
N TYR A 344 5.27 -18.92 -15.60
CA TYR A 344 6.03 -19.21 -16.82
C TYR A 344 7.47 -18.74 -16.73
N VAL A 345 8.40 -19.61 -17.11
CA VAL A 345 9.84 -19.30 -17.15
C VAL A 345 10.33 -19.06 -18.57
N PRO A 346 11.17 -18.04 -18.80
CA PRO A 346 11.84 -17.84 -20.08
C PRO A 346 12.87 -18.96 -20.33
N PRO A 347 13.34 -19.13 -21.58
CA PRO A 347 14.46 -20.02 -21.88
C PRO A 347 15.67 -19.73 -20.98
N PRO A 348 16.26 -20.74 -20.33
CA PRO A 348 17.45 -20.57 -19.50
C PRO A 348 18.63 -19.99 -20.28
N GLY A 349 19.44 -19.15 -19.63
CA GLY A 349 20.62 -18.56 -20.24
C GLY A 349 21.49 -17.79 -19.25
N GLN A 350 22.75 -17.54 -19.62
CA GLN A 350 23.68 -16.76 -18.78
C GLN A 350 23.32 -15.28 -18.70
N GLU A 351 22.66 -14.77 -19.76
CA GLU A 351 22.19 -13.39 -19.89
C GLU A 351 20.78 -13.18 -19.30
N LEU A 352 20.24 -14.16 -18.56
CA LEU A 352 18.97 -13.96 -17.87
C LEU A 352 19.08 -12.82 -16.85
N PRO A 353 18.03 -12.00 -16.71
CA PRO A 353 17.95 -11.04 -15.62
C PRO A 353 18.16 -11.72 -14.26
N TYR A 354 18.72 -10.96 -13.31
CA TYR A 354 19.23 -11.49 -12.04
C TYR A 354 18.26 -12.45 -11.33
N PHE A 355 16.97 -12.08 -11.19
CA PHE A 355 15.95 -12.91 -10.54
C PHE A 355 15.66 -14.21 -11.30
N TYR A 356 15.49 -14.16 -12.62
CA TYR A 356 15.30 -15.37 -13.43
C TYR A 356 16.53 -16.29 -13.38
N ARG A 357 17.73 -15.70 -13.34
CA ARG A 357 18.98 -16.46 -13.23
C ARG A 357 19.10 -17.13 -11.86
N ALA A 358 18.70 -16.45 -10.78
CA ALA A 358 18.65 -17.02 -9.44
C ALA A 358 17.70 -18.23 -9.38
N ASN A 359 16.46 -18.07 -9.89
CA ASN A 359 15.47 -19.15 -9.91
C ASN A 359 15.85 -20.31 -10.84
N ALA A 360 16.61 -20.04 -11.90
CA ALA A 360 17.15 -21.08 -12.78
C ALA A 360 18.32 -21.84 -12.14
N ALA A 361 19.12 -21.17 -11.30
CA ALA A 361 20.25 -21.78 -10.58
C ALA A 361 19.79 -22.66 -9.40
N ASP A 362 18.78 -22.21 -8.67
CA ASP A 362 18.13 -22.95 -7.58
C ASP A 362 16.63 -22.59 -7.53
N PRO A 363 15.73 -23.44 -8.03
CA PRO A 363 14.28 -23.14 -8.07
C PRO A 363 13.66 -22.84 -6.71
N ARG A 364 14.27 -23.33 -5.63
CA ARG A 364 13.80 -23.07 -4.26
C ARG A 364 13.78 -21.57 -3.96
N ALA A 365 14.67 -20.77 -4.57
CA ALA A 365 14.70 -19.31 -4.40
C ALA A 365 13.41 -18.63 -4.89
N GLY A 366 12.81 -19.12 -5.97
CA GLY A 366 11.52 -18.62 -6.47
C GLY A 366 10.35 -19.19 -5.67
N ILE A 367 10.40 -20.49 -5.33
CA ILE A 367 9.30 -21.17 -4.61
C ILE A 367 9.05 -20.54 -3.22
N ILE A 368 10.09 -20.13 -2.50
CA ILE A 368 9.94 -19.51 -1.17
C ILE A 368 9.36 -18.08 -1.22
N HIS A 369 9.20 -17.49 -2.42
CA HIS A 369 8.60 -16.18 -2.63
C HIS A 369 7.32 -16.27 -3.47
N GLU A 370 7.43 -16.59 -4.77
CA GLU A 370 6.28 -16.69 -5.69
C GLU A 370 5.37 -17.87 -5.34
N GLY A 371 5.97 -18.99 -4.90
CA GLY A 371 5.19 -20.13 -4.41
C GLY A 371 4.41 -19.79 -3.13
N VAL A 372 4.89 -18.83 -2.33
CA VAL A 372 4.17 -18.32 -1.16
C VAL A 372 2.97 -17.48 -1.58
N HIS A 373 3.09 -16.64 -2.59
CA HIS A 373 1.96 -15.88 -3.14
C HIS A 373 0.82 -16.79 -3.58
N TYR A 374 1.15 -17.89 -4.26
CA TYR A 374 0.19 -18.94 -4.60
C TYR A 374 -0.45 -19.56 -3.36
N GLN A 375 0.35 -19.95 -2.35
CA GLN A 375 -0.15 -20.55 -1.12
C GLN A 375 -1.10 -19.59 -0.37
N GLN A 376 -0.76 -18.31 -0.28
CA GLN A 376 -1.59 -17.30 0.36
C GLN A 376 -2.93 -17.15 -0.36
N LEU A 377 -2.93 -17.03 -1.69
CA LEU A 377 -4.16 -16.93 -2.48
C LEU A 377 -5.02 -18.19 -2.30
N ALA A 378 -4.43 -19.38 -2.45
CA ALA A 378 -5.15 -20.65 -2.36
C ALA A 378 -5.78 -20.89 -0.97
N LEU A 379 -5.15 -20.39 0.10
CA LEU A 379 -5.68 -20.48 1.46
C LEU A 379 -6.70 -19.37 1.75
N THR A 380 -6.42 -18.13 1.34
CA THR A 380 -7.31 -16.98 1.54
C THR A 380 -8.66 -17.18 0.83
N TRP A 381 -8.68 -17.72 -0.39
CA TRP A 381 -9.93 -18.02 -1.10
C TRP A 381 -10.79 -19.10 -0.42
N ARG A 382 -10.21 -19.92 0.46
CA ARG A 382 -10.94 -20.90 1.29
C ARG A 382 -11.42 -20.31 2.62
N HIS A 383 -11.09 -19.06 2.92
CA HIS A 383 -11.48 -18.41 4.16
C HIS A 383 -13.01 -18.33 4.28
N PRO A 384 -13.60 -18.68 5.44
CA PRO A 384 -15.05 -18.71 5.60
C PRO A 384 -15.68 -17.31 5.53
N ASP A 385 -14.97 -16.29 6.03
CA ASP A 385 -15.42 -14.88 5.97
C ASP A 385 -15.19 -14.30 4.56
N PRO A 386 -16.26 -13.84 3.87
CA PRO A 386 -16.15 -13.15 2.59
C PRO A 386 -15.26 -11.90 2.62
N ALA A 387 -15.18 -11.20 3.76
CA ALA A 387 -14.41 -9.96 3.88
C ALA A 387 -12.91 -10.18 3.63
N HIS A 388 -12.39 -11.37 3.98
CA HIS A 388 -10.99 -11.76 3.78
C HIS A 388 -10.73 -12.22 2.35
N ARG A 389 -11.64 -13.04 1.78
CA ARG A 389 -11.43 -13.71 0.48
C ARG A 389 -11.04 -12.75 -0.64
N GLN A 390 -11.69 -11.59 -0.69
CA GLN A 390 -11.58 -10.63 -1.79
C GLN A 390 -10.63 -9.47 -1.48
N PHE A 391 -10.20 -9.31 -0.23
CA PHE A 391 -9.31 -8.24 0.15
C PHE A 391 -7.92 -8.46 -0.46
N TYR A 392 -7.29 -7.36 -0.90
CA TYR A 392 -5.96 -7.39 -1.50
C TYR A 392 -5.15 -6.19 -1.03
N ASP A 393 -3.93 -6.46 -0.57
CA ASP A 393 -2.93 -5.45 -0.23
C ASP A 393 -1.53 -6.04 -0.41
N SER A 394 -0.67 -5.34 -1.15
CA SER A 394 0.69 -5.78 -1.42
C SER A 394 1.55 -5.79 -0.15
N VAL A 395 1.24 -4.97 0.88
CA VAL A 395 2.01 -4.94 2.14
C VAL A 395 2.02 -6.29 2.87
N PRO A 396 0.88 -6.89 3.26
CA PRO A 396 0.88 -8.19 3.91
C PRO A 396 1.35 -9.30 2.97
N ASN A 397 0.96 -9.27 1.69
CA ASN A 397 1.30 -10.29 0.71
C ASN A 397 2.83 -10.40 0.49
N GLU A 398 3.46 -9.30 0.07
CA GLU A 398 4.92 -9.24 -0.13
C GLU A 398 5.68 -9.37 1.19
N GLY A 399 5.10 -8.89 2.29
CA GLY A 399 5.65 -9.02 3.62
C GLY A 399 5.77 -10.45 4.10
N ILE A 400 4.75 -11.28 3.86
CA ILE A 400 4.72 -12.70 4.23
C ILE A 400 5.68 -13.51 3.36
N ALA A 401 5.68 -13.31 2.04
CA ALA A 401 6.63 -13.96 1.14
C ALA A 401 8.09 -13.61 1.50
N PHE A 402 8.37 -12.33 1.76
CA PHE A 402 9.72 -11.91 2.13
C PHE A 402 10.11 -12.30 3.58
N TYR A 403 9.15 -12.42 4.49
CA TYR A 403 9.37 -13.08 5.79
C TYR A 403 9.75 -14.55 5.61
N ASN A 404 9.04 -15.26 4.73
CA ASN A 404 9.26 -16.68 4.48
C ASN A 404 10.66 -16.98 3.93
N GLU A 405 11.18 -16.10 3.07
CA GLU A 405 12.58 -16.17 2.60
C GLU A 405 13.58 -16.19 3.75
N GLU A 406 13.48 -15.25 4.70
CA GLU A 406 14.38 -15.22 5.85
C GLU A 406 14.09 -16.40 6.80
N MET A 407 12.82 -16.75 7.04
CA MET A 407 12.46 -17.86 7.92
C MET A 407 13.05 -19.18 7.43
N THR A 408 12.88 -19.52 6.16
CA THR A 408 13.40 -20.77 5.58
C THR A 408 14.92 -20.80 5.55
N LEU A 409 15.55 -19.65 5.28
CA LEU A 409 16.99 -19.47 5.40
C LEU A 409 17.50 -19.77 6.82
N GLN A 410 16.89 -19.17 7.84
CA GLN A 410 17.25 -19.36 9.25
C GLN A 410 16.94 -20.78 9.74
N ALA A 411 15.86 -21.39 9.24
CA ALA A 411 15.51 -22.78 9.53
C ALA A 411 16.47 -23.78 8.86
N GLY A 412 17.28 -23.34 7.89
CA GLY A 412 18.34 -24.14 7.28
C GLY A 412 17.95 -24.87 6.01
N LEU A 413 16.94 -24.40 5.26
CA LEU A 413 16.61 -24.92 3.92
C LEU A 413 17.83 -24.84 2.98
N PHE A 414 18.62 -23.77 3.11
CA PHE A 414 19.78 -23.50 2.26
C PHE A 414 21.11 -23.81 2.94
N ALA A 415 21.16 -24.74 3.89
CA ALA A 415 22.40 -25.05 4.64
C ALA A 415 23.57 -25.48 3.73
N ASP A 416 23.26 -26.15 2.62
CA ASP A 416 24.18 -26.67 1.61
C ASP A 416 24.25 -25.82 0.32
N ALA A 417 23.51 -24.70 0.26
CA ALA A 417 23.39 -23.86 -0.93
C ALA A 417 23.96 -22.43 -0.71
N PRO A 418 25.30 -22.25 -0.70
CA PRO A 418 25.92 -20.95 -0.43
C PRO A 418 25.50 -19.85 -1.42
N LEU A 419 25.36 -20.19 -2.71
CA LEU A 419 24.87 -19.25 -3.72
C LEU A 419 23.49 -18.70 -3.33
N THR A 420 22.55 -19.58 -2.99
CA THR A 420 21.17 -19.21 -2.66
C THR A 420 21.11 -18.36 -1.38
N ARG A 421 21.93 -18.68 -0.36
CA ARG A 421 22.05 -17.82 0.83
C ARG A 421 22.52 -16.41 0.48
N ALA A 422 23.58 -16.29 -0.33
CA ALA A 422 24.08 -15.00 -0.80
C ALA A 422 23.03 -14.21 -1.59
N ILE A 423 22.26 -14.88 -2.45
CA ILE A 423 21.15 -14.29 -3.20
C ILE A 423 20.06 -13.75 -2.26
N VAL A 424 19.63 -14.53 -1.26
CA VAL A 424 18.59 -14.08 -0.31
C VAL A 424 19.07 -12.84 0.48
N TYR A 425 20.33 -12.78 0.91
CA TYR A 425 20.87 -11.57 1.54
C TYR A 425 20.90 -10.36 0.59
N ASN A 426 21.19 -10.58 -0.70
CA ASN A 426 21.12 -9.53 -1.71
C ASN A 426 19.68 -9.00 -1.88
N PHE A 427 18.69 -9.89 -1.94
CA PHE A 427 17.28 -9.52 -1.98
C PHE A 427 16.86 -8.74 -0.73
N MET A 428 17.38 -9.11 0.44
CA MET A 428 17.14 -8.36 1.67
C MET A 428 17.65 -6.93 1.57
N ARG A 429 18.87 -6.75 1.07
CA ARG A 429 19.46 -5.42 0.87
C ARG A 429 18.62 -4.59 -0.08
N LEU A 430 18.27 -5.14 -1.25
CA LEU A 430 17.43 -4.46 -2.25
C LEU A 430 16.09 -4.00 -1.68
N ARG A 431 15.32 -4.90 -1.05
CA ARG A 431 13.98 -4.58 -0.54
C ARG A 431 14.01 -3.60 0.64
N ALA A 432 15.08 -3.57 1.43
CA ALA A 432 15.27 -2.53 2.44
C ALA A 432 15.45 -1.14 1.80
N ILE A 433 16.21 -1.04 0.71
CA ILE A 433 16.45 0.23 0.01
C ILE A 433 15.18 0.75 -0.67
N ARG A 434 14.34 -0.15 -1.22
CA ARG A 434 13.07 0.25 -1.85
C ARG A 434 12.18 1.07 -0.91
N VAL A 435 12.21 0.81 0.41
CA VAL A 435 11.51 1.63 1.40
C VAL A 435 11.97 3.08 1.36
N GLU A 436 13.29 3.32 1.37
CA GLU A 436 13.84 4.67 1.32
C GLU A 436 13.49 5.36 -0.01
N VAL A 437 13.65 4.65 -1.12
CA VAL A 437 13.36 5.19 -2.46
C VAL A 437 11.89 5.59 -2.59
N ASP A 438 10.97 4.72 -2.19
CA ASP A 438 9.52 4.92 -2.30
C ASP A 438 9.05 6.09 -1.42
N ILE A 439 9.51 6.15 -0.15
CA ILE A 439 9.20 7.27 0.75
C ILE A 439 9.72 8.59 0.17
N ARG A 440 10.99 8.65 -0.27
CA ARG A 440 11.60 9.90 -0.74
C ARG A 440 10.99 10.37 -2.05
N LEU A 441 10.59 9.46 -2.94
CA LEU A 441 9.81 9.78 -4.14
C LEU A 441 8.44 10.35 -3.76
N ALA A 442 7.71 9.68 -2.86
CA ALA A 442 6.38 10.11 -2.44
C ALA A 442 6.38 11.49 -1.77
N LEU A 443 7.42 11.80 -1.00
CA LEU A 443 7.60 13.09 -0.31
C LEU A 443 8.18 14.19 -1.23
N GLY A 444 8.68 13.85 -2.42
CA GLY A 444 9.31 14.80 -3.33
C GLY A 444 10.74 15.20 -2.94
N GLU A 445 11.41 14.39 -2.13
CA GLU A 445 12.80 14.61 -1.71
C GLU A 445 13.81 14.19 -2.78
N ILE A 446 13.41 13.27 -3.66
CA ILE A 446 14.15 12.85 -4.85
C ILE A 446 13.20 12.78 -6.05
N ASP A 447 13.73 13.00 -7.25
CA ASP A 447 13.02 12.74 -8.50
C ASP A 447 13.26 11.30 -8.98
N ILE A 448 12.56 10.90 -10.05
CA ILE A 448 12.66 9.56 -10.65
C ILE A 448 14.11 9.23 -11.04
N ASP A 449 14.85 10.19 -11.61
CA ASP A 449 16.25 9.98 -12.00
C ASP A 449 17.19 9.86 -10.78
N GLY A 450 16.92 10.57 -9.69
CA GLY A 450 17.60 10.42 -8.41
C GLY A 450 17.38 9.05 -7.79
N ALA A 451 16.13 8.58 -7.77
CA ALA A 451 15.77 7.24 -7.36
C ALA A 451 16.45 6.15 -8.21
N ALA A 452 16.48 6.32 -9.54
CA ALA A 452 17.16 5.39 -10.44
C ALA A 452 18.66 5.26 -10.12
N ARG A 453 19.32 6.39 -9.81
CA ARG A 453 20.74 6.39 -9.40
C ARG A 453 20.94 5.65 -8.07
N MET A 454 20.07 5.88 -7.08
CA MET A 454 20.13 5.18 -5.80
C MET A 454 19.97 3.66 -5.96
N LEU A 455 19.00 3.22 -6.78
CA LEU A 455 18.77 1.79 -7.05
C LEU A 455 19.99 1.15 -7.75
N ARG A 456 20.56 1.85 -8.76
CA ARG A 456 21.72 1.37 -9.52
C ARG A 456 23.00 1.23 -8.68
N GLU A 457 23.20 2.05 -7.66
CA GLU A 457 24.38 1.94 -6.79
C GLU A 457 24.41 0.61 -6.01
N LEU A 458 23.24 -0.02 -5.83
CA LEU A 458 23.06 -1.11 -4.87
C LEU A 458 22.73 -2.44 -5.55
N VAL A 459 22.05 -2.41 -6.70
CA VAL A 459 21.73 -3.58 -7.53
C VAL A 459 22.46 -3.49 -8.86
N PRO A 460 23.05 -4.60 -9.37
CA PRO A 460 23.73 -4.64 -10.67
C PRO A 460 22.72 -4.65 -11.84
N VAL A 461 21.87 -3.63 -11.90
CA VAL A 461 20.98 -3.33 -13.04
C VAL A 461 21.52 -2.12 -13.81
N ASP A 462 21.21 -2.05 -15.09
CA ASP A 462 21.48 -0.85 -15.88
C ASP A 462 20.57 0.31 -15.42
N LEU A 463 20.95 1.54 -15.80
CA LEU A 463 20.24 2.74 -15.37
C LEU A 463 18.81 2.82 -15.93
N GLU A 464 18.55 2.21 -17.09
CA GLU A 464 17.25 2.23 -17.72
C GLU A 464 16.28 1.37 -16.92
N THR A 465 16.64 0.12 -16.62
CA THR A 465 15.88 -0.76 -15.72
C THR A 465 15.62 -0.10 -14.36
N ALA A 466 16.64 0.53 -13.76
CA ALA A 466 16.47 1.25 -12.49
C ALA A 466 15.49 2.44 -12.60
N ARG A 467 15.43 3.12 -13.76
CA ARG A 467 14.49 4.22 -14.00
C ARG A 467 13.05 3.71 -14.16
N GLU A 468 12.85 2.53 -14.73
CA GLU A 468 11.53 1.86 -14.76
C GLU A 468 11.00 1.60 -13.37
N GLU A 469 11.83 1.00 -12.52
CA GLU A 469 11.46 0.66 -11.15
C GLU A 469 11.17 1.92 -10.32
N ALA A 470 12.03 2.95 -10.42
CA ALA A 470 11.80 4.23 -9.76
C ALA A 470 10.48 4.89 -10.21
N ALA A 471 10.17 4.83 -11.49
CA ALA A 471 8.93 5.40 -12.01
C ALA A 471 7.69 4.58 -11.65
N PHE A 472 7.82 3.25 -11.55
CA PHE A 472 6.77 2.40 -11.03
C PHE A 472 6.41 2.81 -9.61
N PHE A 473 7.39 3.00 -8.72
CA PHE A 473 7.14 3.51 -7.36
C PHE A 473 6.53 4.91 -7.37
N ALA A 474 6.97 5.80 -8.27
CA ALA A 474 6.35 7.13 -8.42
C ALA A 474 4.90 7.08 -8.93
N SER A 475 4.53 6.08 -9.73
CA SER A 475 3.17 5.86 -10.24
C SER A 475 2.27 5.13 -9.24
N ALA A 476 2.85 4.31 -8.37
CA ALA A 476 2.19 3.55 -7.32
C ALA A 476 2.89 3.72 -5.96
N PRO A 477 2.85 4.92 -5.34
CA PRO A 477 3.55 5.17 -4.08
C PRO A 477 3.07 4.23 -2.99
N GLY A 478 4.01 3.62 -2.26
CA GLY A 478 3.74 2.61 -1.24
C GLY A 478 3.96 1.17 -1.69
N GLN A 479 4.19 0.93 -2.98
CA GLN A 479 4.51 -0.41 -3.49
C GLN A 479 5.93 -0.80 -3.11
N GLY A 480 6.92 0.08 -3.26
CA GLY A 480 8.33 -0.27 -3.00
C GLY A 480 8.59 -0.63 -1.55
N LEU A 481 7.87 -0.01 -0.61
CA LEU A 481 8.00 -0.31 0.82
C LEU A 481 7.29 -1.60 1.27
N SER A 482 6.40 -2.18 0.46
CA SER A 482 5.49 -3.25 0.88
C SER A 482 6.22 -4.46 1.46
N TYR A 483 7.27 -4.91 0.76
CA TYR A 483 8.10 -6.05 1.12
C TYR A 483 8.67 -5.95 2.54
N GLN A 484 9.56 -4.97 2.76
CA GLN A 484 10.32 -4.89 4.00
C GLN A 484 9.45 -4.43 5.18
N VAL A 485 8.49 -3.54 4.94
CA VAL A 485 7.58 -3.05 5.99
C VAL A 485 6.63 -4.17 6.41
N GLY A 486 6.05 -4.90 5.46
CA GLY A 486 5.21 -6.06 5.74
C GLY A 486 5.96 -7.14 6.51
N LYS A 487 7.17 -7.50 6.06
CA LYS A 487 8.03 -8.46 6.78
C LYS A 487 8.29 -8.03 8.23
N ALA A 488 8.55 -6.75 8.46
CA ALA A 488 8.76 -6.24 9.81
C ALA A 488 7.51 -6.32 10.69
N GLN A 489 6.31 -6.10 10.12
CA GLN A 489 5.05 -6.34 10.82
C GLN A 489 4.89 -7.82 11.18
N VAL A 490 5.19 -8.76 10.26
CA VAL A 490 5.13 -10.20 10.53
C VAL A 490 6.07 -10.57 11.67
N LEU A 491 7.33 -10.13 11.63
CA LEU A 491 8.31 -10.40 12.68
C LEU A 491 7.87 -9.87 14.05
N ARG A 492 7.32 -8.65 14.09
CA ARG A 492 6.78 -8.05 15.32
C ARG A 492 5.56 -8.82 15.83
N LEU A 493 4.65 -9.19 14.94
CA LEU A 493 3.45 -9.96 15.27
C LEU A 493 3.81 -11.33 15.85
N LEU A 494 4.72 -12.06 15.20
CA LEU A 494 5.26 -13.32 15.68
C LEU A 494 5.89 -13.19 17.07
N ALA A 495 6.77 -12.21 17.26
CA ALA A 495 7.45 -11.98 18.53
C ALA A 495 6.46 -11.62 19.66
N ASP A 496 5.40 -10.88 19.35
CA ASP A 496 4.36 -10.52 20.32
C ASP A 496 3.46 -11.71 20.68
N ALA A 497 3.09 -12.53 19.68
CA ALA A 497 2.34 -13.76 19.89
C ALA A 497 3.10 -14.71 20.82
N ALA A 498 4.37 -14.99 20.49
CA ALA A 498 5.23 -15.85 21.31
C ALA A 498 5.50 -15.28 22.71
N ARG A 499 5.52 -13.95 22.88
CA ARG A 499 5.67 -13.33 24.21
C ARG A 499 4.43 -13.45 25.08
N ARG A 500 3.23 -13.42 24.48
CA ARG A 500 1.96 -13.50 25.21
C ARG A 500 1.67 -14.91 25.73
N ASP A 501 2.05 -15.93 24.97
CA ASP A 501 1.82 -17.34 25.32
C ASP A 501 3.09 -18.18 25.24
N ARG A 502 4.11 -17.84 26.04
CA ARG A 502 5.44 -18.47 25.92
C ARG A 502 5.45 -20.00 26.01
N ASP A 503 4.59 -20.57 26.85
CA ASP A 503 4.59 -22.02 27.12
C ASP A 503 3.63 -22.78 26.19
N GLY A 504 2.65 -22.09 25.57
CA GLY A 504 1.66 -22.66 24.66
C GLY A 504 1.83 -22.26 23.19
N PHE A 505 2.77 -21.36 22.86
CA PHE A 505 2.94 -20.85 21.51
C PHE A 505 3.32 -21.95 20.52
N ASP A 506 2.43 -22.16 19.54
CA ASP A 506 2.64 -23.05 18.40
C ASP A 506 2.97 -22.22 17.15
N LEU A 507 4.22 -22.32 16.69
CA LEU A 507 4.71 -21.60 15.53
C LEU A 507 3.96 -21.98 14.24
N ARG A 508 3.62 -23.27 14.09
CA ARG A 508 2.91 -23.77 12.92
C ARG A 508 1.49 -23.24 12.89
N ALA A 509 0.79 -23.30 14.03
CA ALA A 509 -0.57 -22.76 14.14
C ALA A 509 -0.60 -21.25 13.89
N PHE A 510 0.42 -20.51 14.35
CA PHE A 510 0.57 -19.09 14.04
C PHE A 510 0.72 -18.83 12.54
N HIS A 511 1.60 -19.56 11.85
CA HIS A 511 1.78 -19.39 10.40
C HIS A 511 0.55 -19.84 9.60
N ASP A 512 -0.12 -20.91 10.00
CA ASP A 512 -1.35 -21.36 9.35
C ASP A 512 -2.42 -20.25 9.38
N ALA A 513 -2.55 -19.53 10.50
CA ALA A 513 -3.45 -18.39 10.61
C ALA A 513 -2.98 -17.18 9.78
N LEU A 514 -1.67 -16.85 9.84
CA LEU A 514 -1.08 -15.75 9.06
C LEU A 514 -1.27 -15.94 7.54
N TRP A 515 -1.10 -17.16 7.03
CA TRP A 515 -1.30 -17.49 5.61
C TRP A 515 -2.78 -17.52 5.21
N ALA A 516 -3.67 -17.93 6.11
CA ALA A 516 -5.11 -17.96 5.86
C ALA A 516 -5.73 -16.56 5.77
N ASP A 517 -5.24 -15.62 6.58
CA ASP A 517 -5.62 -14.20 6.50
C ASP A 517 -4.86 -13.48 5.36
N GLY A 518 -3.67 -13.96 5.01
CA GLY A 518 -2.93 -13.68 3.77
C GLY A 518 -2.88 -12.21 3.38
N ASN A 519 -3.83 -11.79 2.55
CA ASN A 519 -3.94 -10.45 1.97
C ASN A 519 -4.46 -9.36 2.93
N VAL A 520 -4.95 -9.73 4.11
CA VAL A 520 -5.48 -8.79 5.11
C VAL A 520 -4.37 -7.95 5.73
N PRO A 521 -4.55 -6.63 6.03
CA PRO A 521 -3.50 -5.81 6.61
C PRO A 521 -3.04 -6.37 7.95
N LEU A 522 -1.73 -6.43 8.20
CA LEU A 522 -1.17 -7.10 9.39
C LEU A 522 -1.62 -6.47 10.72
N ALA A 523 -2.02 -5.18 10.72
CA ALA A 523 -2.63 -4.54 11.88
C ALA A 523 -4.02 -5.12 12.23
N VAL A 524 -4.78 -5.56 11.22
CA VAL A 524 -6.07 -6.25 11.39
C VAL A 524 -5.83 -7.70 11.83
N GLN A 525 -4.86 -8.39 11.21
CA GLN A 525 -4.47 -9.74 11.65
C GLN A 525 -3.99 -9.75 13.11
N ARG A 526 -3.29 -8.70 13.55
CA ARG A 526 -2.91 -8.53 14.97
C ARG A 526 -4.13 -8.46 15.88
N LEU A 527 -5.17 -7.72 15.49
CA LEU A 527 -6.43 -7.66 16.24
C LEU A 527 -7.10 -9.04 16.29
N GLN A 528 -7.12 -9.78 15.18
CA GLN A 528 -7.70 -11.14 15.11
C GLN A 528 -6.95 -12.13 16.00
N LEU A 529 -5.62 -12.21 15.84
CA LEU A 529 -4.79 -13.22 16.48
C LEU A 529 -4.55 -12.93 17.96
N LEU A 530 -4.41 -11.66 18.32
CA LEU A 530 -3.99 -11.26 19.67
C LEU A 530 -5.06 -10.47 20.44
N GLY A 531 -6.18 -10.10 19.81
CA GLY A 531 -7.17 -9.19 20.42
C GLY A 531 -6.61 -7.80 20.70
N ASP A 532 -5.56 -7.38 19.97
CA ASP A 532 -4.84 -6.13 20.22
C ASP A 532 -5.06 -5.10 19.11
N PRO A 533 -5.86 -4.04 19.36
CA PRO A 533 -6.11 -2.99 18.38
C PRO A 533 -4.99 -1.95 18.30
N GLY A 534 -3.90 -2.09 19.06
CA GLY A 534 -2.88 -1.05 19.23
C GLY A 534 -2.28 -0.51 17.93
N ASP A 535 -2.05 -1.38 16.94
CA ASP A 535 -1.54 -0.93 15.63
C ASP A 535 -2.60 -0.15 14.84
N LEU A 536 -3.88 -0.54 14.93
CA LEU A 536 -4.98 0.18 14.28
C LEU A 536 -5.21 1.56 14.93
N LEU A 537 -5.17 1.63 16.27
CA LEU A 537 -5.28 2.89 17.01
C LEU A 537 -4.11 3.82 16.68
N ARG A 538 -2.90 3.27 16.56
CA ARG A 538 -1.72 4.02 16.17
C ARG A 538 -1.81 4.55 14.73
N ALA A 539 -2.33 3.74 13.81
CA ALA A 539 -2.60 4.19 12.44
C ALA A 539 -3.65 5.32 12.43
N ASP A 540 -4.72 5.22 13.23
CA ASP A 540 -5.72 6.29 13.35
C ASP A 540 -5.12 7.61 13.87
N GLU A 541 -4.28 7.56 14.91
CA GLU A 541 -3.54 8.74 15.39
C GLU A 541 -2.72 9.39 14.26
N LEU A 542 -1.92 8.58 13.55
CA LEU A 542 -1.04 9.03 12.49
C LEU A 542 -1.80 9.52 11.25
N ALA A 543 -3.00 9.00 11.00
CA ALA A 543 -3.90 9.46 9.93
C ALA A 543 -4.55 10.83 10.24
N GLY A 544 -4.27 11.43 11.41
CA GLY A 544 -4.99 12.62 11.87
C GLY A 544 -6.46 12.32 12.21
N ALA A 545 -6.80 11.06 12.53
CA ALA A 545 -8.08 10.71 13.16
C ALA A 545 -8.05 10.97 14.68
N GLY A 546 -6.88 11.28 15.23
CA GLY A 546 -6.74 12.08 16.43
C GLY A 546 -7.06 13.54 16.13
N VAL A 547 -7.68 14.24 17.08
CA VAL A 547 -7.98 15.67 17.01
C VAL A 547 -6.78 16.45 16.44
N ASP A 548 -6.97 17.23 15.36
CA ASP A 548 -5.94 18.13 14.86
C ASP A 548 -5.59 19.12 15.98
N MET A 549 -4.47 18.89 16.64
CA MET A 549 -4.09 19.63 17.84
C MET A 549 -3.83 21.11 17.56
N ARG A 550 -3.50 21.49 16.31
CA ARG A 550 -3.37 22.90 15.94
C ARG A 550 -4.74 23.56 15.87
N ARG A 551 -5.69 22.91 15.20
CA ARG A 551 -7.07 23.40 15.10
C ARG A 551 -7.77 23.39 16.46
N PHE A 552 -7.62 22.32 17.22
CA PHE A 552 -8.20 22.15 18.55
C PHE A 552 -7.60 23.14 19.54
N GLY A 553 -6.28 23.35 19.51
CA GLY A 553 -5.64 24.35 20.34
C GLY A 553 -6.10 25.78 20.01
N ALA A 554 -6.29 26.09 18.73
CA ALA A 554 -6.85 27.37 18.31
C ALA A 554 -8.31 27.55 18.79
N GLU A 555 -9.12 26.49 18.72
CA GLU A 555 -10.50 26.48 19.22
C GLU A 555 -10.57 26.60 20.75
N LEU A 556 -9.69 25.93 21.49
CA LEU A 556 -9.60 26.06 22.94
C LEU A 556 -9.22 27.49 23.33
N LEU A 557 -8.20 28.06 22.69
CA LEU A 557 -7.74 29.42 22.95
C LEU A 557 -8.81 30.47 22.64
N ASP A 558 -9.53 30.29 21.53
CA ASP A 558 -10.65 31.16 21.15
C ASP A 558 -11.76 31.10 22.20
N ALA A 559 -12.13 29.91 22.68
CA ALA A 559 -13.13 29.76 23.75
C ALA A 559 -12.70 30.43 25.07
N ILE A 560 -11.43 30.31 25.45
CA ILE A 560 -10.86 30.95 26.65
C ILE A 560 -10.88 32.48 26.51
N THR A 561 -10.34 33.00 25.41
CA THR A 561 -10.17 34.45 25.22
C THR A 561 -11.49 35.18 24.95
N SER A 562 -12.47 34.52 24.33
CA SER A 562 -13.82 35.07 24.14
C SER A 562 -14.73 34.94 25.36
N GLY A 563 -14.34 34.15 26.37
CA GLY A 563 -15.17 33.85 27.53
C GLY A 563 -16.34 32.90 27.24
N ASP A 564 -16.30 32.14 26.14
CA ASP A 564 -17.34 31.17 25.77
C ASP A 564 -17.25 29.90 26.62
N VAL A 565 -17.82 29.96 27.81
CA VAL A 565 -17.84 28.84 28.77
C VAL A 565 -18.67 27.64 28.29
N ALA A 566 -19.61 27.84 27.36
CA ALA A 566 -20.39 26.74 26.81
C ALA A 566 -19.52 25.90 25.87
N ARG A 567 -18.80 26.56 24.97
CA ARG A 567 -17.84 25.91 24.07
C ARG A 567 -16.66 25.32 24.84
N LEU A 568 -16.09 26.06 25.80
CA LEU A 568 -15.03 25.55 26.67
C LEU A 568 -15.48 24.30 27.45
N GLY A 569 -16.73 24.29 27.93
CA GLY A 569 -17.31 23.15 28.61
C GLY A 569 -17.42 21.89 27.74
N LEU A 570 -17.61 22.02 26.42
CA LEU A 570 -17.62 20.90 25.48
C LEU A 570 -16.21 20.35 25.21
N LEU A 571 -15.19 21.22 25.30
CA LEU A 571 -13.79 20.87 25.09
C LEU A 571 -13.15 20.22 26.32
N TYR A 572 -13.70 20.42 27.52
CA TYR A 572 -13.20 19.84 28.76
C TYR A 572 -13.72 18.43 29.03
N ALA A 573 -12.83 17.55 29.49
CA ALA A 573 -13.21 16.31 30.13
C ALA A 573 -13.84 16.61 31.51
N ASP A 574 -14.68 15.69 32.02
CA ASP A 574 -15.33 15.89 33.32
C ASP A 574 -14.31 15.93 34.48
N ASP A 575 -13.17 15.27 34.31
CA ASP A 575 -12.07 15.18 35.28
C ASP A 575 -10.94 16.20 35.05
N VAL A 576 -11.14 17.21 34.19
CA VAL A 576 -10.10 18.19 33.85
C VAL A 576 -9.46 18.86 35.07
N ARG A 577 -8.16 19.12 34.98
CA ARG A 577 -7.39 19.90 35.97
C ARG A 577 -6.64 21.04 35.29
N VAL A 578 -6.90 22.27 35.73
CA VAL A 578 -6.23 23.49 35.23
C VAL A 578 -5.37 24.06 36.34
N TRP A 579 -4.05 24.01 36.15
CA TRP A 579 -3.06 24.48 37.10
C TRP A 579 -2.34 25.72 36.56
N HIS A 580 -2.07 26.69 37.42
CA HIS A 580 -1.30 27.88 37.08
C HIS A 580 -0.04 27.99 37.93
N ASN A 581 1.05 28.44 37.32
CA ASN A 581 2.33 28.62 38.00
C ASN A 581 2.31 29.72 39.09
N TYR A 582 1.49 30.74 38.92
CA TYR A 582 1.51 31.93 39.77
C TYR A 582 0.85 31.73 41.14
N ASP A 583 -0.10 30.79 41.25
CA ASP A 583 -0.77 30.45 42.51
C ASP A 583 -0.52 29.00 42.97
N GLY A 584 -0.05 28.13 42.08
CA GLY A 584 0.21 26.73 42.37
C GLY A 584 -1.05 25.89 42.58
N VAL A 585 -2.24 26.41 42.27
CA VAL A 585 -3.53 25.77 42.55
C VAL A 585 -4.06 25.06 41.31
N ALA A 586 -4.31 23.76 41.43
CA ALA A 586 -5.01 22.98 40.42
C ALA A 586 -6.53 23.10 40.63
N ARG A 587 -7.20 23.75 39.68
CA ARG A 587 -8.65 23.97 39.67
C ARG A 587 -9.36 22.84 38.95
N ASP A 588 -10.57 22.52 39.40
CA ASP A 588 -11.46 21.61 38.71
C ASP A 588 -12.24 22.27 37.56
N ARG A 589 -13.07 21.48 36.86
CA ARG A 589 -13.87 21.94 35.72
C ARG A 589 -14.77 23.12 36.06
N ALA A 590 -15.46 23.09 37.20
CA ALA A 590 -16.41 24.13 37.57
C ALA A 590 -15.67 25.44 37.93
N GLU A 591 -14.58 25.31 38.68
CA GLU A 591 -13.72 26.43 39.05
C GLU A 591 -13.06 27.09 37.83
N SER A 592 -12.59 26.30 36.86
CA SER A 592 -11.97 26.81 35.64
C SER A 592 -12.97 27.53 34.73
N LEU A 593 -14.16 26.96 34.52
CA LEU A 593 -15.21 27.61 33.72
C LEU A 593 -15.65 28.93 34.36
N ASP A 594 -15.77 29.01 35.68
CA ASP A 594 -16.09 30.26 36.37
C ASP A 594 -14.96 31.30 36.31
N ALA A 595 -13.69 30.86 36.32
CA ALA A 595 -12.56 31.76 36.11
C ALA A 595 -12.57 32.39 34.71
N VAL A 596 -12.80 31.59 33.66
CA VAL A 596 -12.89 32.08 32.28
C VAL A 596 -14.09 33.01 32.09
N ARG A 597 -15.24 32.69 32.69
CA ARG A 597 -16.44 33.56 32.67
C ARG A 597 -16.14 34.97 33.17
N ARG A 598 -15.28 35.09 34.18
CA ARG A 598 -14.94 36.36 34.84
C ARG A 598 -13.88 37.18 34.09
N ILE A 599 -13.25 36.65 33.06
CA ILE A 599 -12.26 37.40 32.26
C ILE A 599 -12.87 38.70 31.72
N GLY A 600 -14.08 38.65 31.16
CA GLY A 600 -14.78 39.83 30.65
C GLY A 600 -15.21 40.84 31.72
N GLU A 601 -15.31 40.41 32.98
CA GLU A 601 -15.60 41.28 34.14
C GLU A 601 -14.36 42.08 34.56
N HIS A 602 -13.15 41.59 34.26
CA HIS A 602 -11.88 42.21 34.64
C HIS A 602 -11.19 42.94 33.49
N TYR A 603 -11.37 42.48 32.25
CA TYR A 603 -10.64 43.00 31.09
C TYR A 603 -11.56 43.41 29.93
N ASP A 604 -11.25 44.56 29.34
CA ASP A 604 -11.78 45.00 28.04
C ASP A 604 -10.87 44.50 26.90
N GLY A 605 -11.49 43.92 25.86
CA GLY A 605 -10.79 43.51 24.64
C GLY A 605 -9.73 42.43 24.85
N PHE A 606 -9.98 41.47 25.75
CA PHE A 606 -9.07 40.35 26.01
C PHE A 606 -8.91 39.46 24.77
N HIS A 607 -7.68 39.24 24.31
CA HIS A 607 -7.35 38.40 23.15
C HIS A 607 -5.91 37.89 23.23
N ALA A 608 -5.56 36.94 22.36
CA ALA A 608 -4.20 36.42 22.24
C ALA A 608 -3.52 36.87 20.93
N THR A 609 -2.25 37.23 20.98
CA THR A 609 -1.38 37.44 19.80
C THR A 609 -0.19 36.49 19.82
N ASP A 610 0.56 36.46 18.71
CA ASP A 610 1.82 35.68 18.59
C ASP A 610 1.64 34.18 18.88
N VAL A 611 0.45 33.67 18.55
CA VAL A 611 0.04 32.30 18.86
C VAL A 611 0.87 31.30 18.05
N ARG A 612 1.53 30.39 18.76
CA ARG A 612 2.21 29.21 18.20
C ARG A 612 1.73 27.99 18.96
N ILE A 613 1.26 27.00 18.22
CA ILE A 613 0.83 25.71 18.77
C ILE A 613 1.77 24.65 18.23
N ASP A 614 2.40 23.88 19.11
CA ASP A 614 3.31 22.78 18.81
C ASP A 614 2.66 21.47 19.27
N PRO A 615 2.15 20.63 18.34
CA PRO A 615 1.51 19.36 18.66
C PRO A 615 2.44 18.40 19.41
N LEU A 616 1.86 17.61 20.31
CA LEU A 616 2.50 16.53 21.05
C LEU A 616 1.62 15.27 21.01
N PRO A 617 2.16 14.07 21.27
CA PRO A 617 1.38 12.82 21.22
C PRO A 617 0.15 12.82 22.14
N ASP A 618 0.22 13.49 23.28
CA ASP A 618 -0.81 13.56 24.31
C ASP A 618 -1.51 14.93 24.37
N GLY A 619 -1.32 15.81 23.38
CA GLY A 619 -1.92 17.14 23.35
C GLY A 619 -1.05 18.15 22.62
N TYR A 620 -0.72 19.29 23.24
CA TYR A 620 0.12 20.32 22.61
C TYR A 620 0.75 21.28 23.61
N VAL A 621 1.77 21.99 23.16
CA VAL A 621 2.25 23.22 23.82
C VAL A 621 1.80 24.42 23.02
N GLN A 622 1.25 25.42 23.70
CA GLN A 622 0.88 26.69 23.12
C GLN A 622 1.73 27.81 23.72
N ARG A 623 2.17 28.74 22.88
CA ARG A 623 2.82 29.99 23.26
C ARG A 623 2.01 31.15 22.68
N CYS A 624 1.71 32.15 23.49
CA CYS A 624 0.98 33.34 23.04
C CYS A 624 1.25 34.53 23.97
N VAL A 625 0.83 35.71 23.55
CA VAL A 625 0.78 36.90 24.41
C VAL A 625 -0.68 37.27 24.64
N TYR A 626 -1.16 37.17 25.88
CA TYR A 626 -2.48 37.68 26.23
C TYR A 626 -2.46 39.20 26.32
N ARG A 627 -3.44 39.86 25.71
CA ARG A 627 -3.56 41.31 25.66
C ARG A 627 -4.95 41.73 26.06
N GLY A 628 -5.08 42.88 26.71
CA GLY A 628 -6.36 43.47 27.10
C GLY A 628 -6.16 44.79 27.84
N ARG A 629 -7.24 45.38 28.34
CA ARG A 629 -7.19 46.56 29.22
C ARG A 629 -7.91 46.26 30.52
N GLU A 630 -7.27 46.47 31.66
CA GLU A 630 -7.90 46.23 32.96
C GLU A 630 -9.02 47.25 33.19
N ARG A 631 -10.24 46.79 33.50
CA ARG A 631 -11.40 47.66 33.68
C ARG A 631 -11.29 48.59 34.89
N ALA A 632 -10.62 48.14 35.95
CA ALA A 632 -10.52 48.88 37.21
C ALA A 632 -9.56 50.08 37.11
N THR A 633 -8.48 49.95 36.34
CA THR A 633 -7.40 50.95 36.26
C THR A 633 -7.32 51.62 34.89
N GLY A 634 -7.91 51.01 33.86
CA GLY A 634 -7.74 51.42 32.47
C GLY A 634 -6.36 51.11 31.89
N ALA A 635 -5.48 50.43 32.63
CA ALA A 635 -4.13 50.11 32.17
C ALA A 635 -4.16 49.01 31.09
N GLY A 636 -3.31 49.14 30.06
CA GLY A 636 -3.09 48.08 29.09
C GLY A 636 -2.36 46.90 29.72
N MET A 637 -2.59 45.70 29.22
CA MET A 637 -1.96 44.46 29.68
C MET A 637 -1.35 43.71 28.50
N ALA A 638 -0.17 43.15 28.69
CA ALA A 638 0.45 42.20 27.78
C ALA A 638 1.21 41.16 28.61
N VAL A 639 0.75 39.92 28.61
CA VAL A 639 1.31 38.82 29.42
C VAL A 639 1.74 37.70 28.50
N ASP A 640 3.03 37.39 28.49
CA ASP A 640 3.58 36.21 27.85
C ASP A 640 3.07 34.96 28.56
N ALA A 641 2.49 34.04 27.80
CA ALA A 641 1.91 32.82 28.31
C ALA A 641 2.41 31.59 27.52
N MET A 642 2.65 30.51 28.26
CA MET A 642 2.89 29.19 27.72
C MET A 642 1.97 28.18 28.42
N MET A 643 1.26 27.38 27.64
CA MET A 643 0.38 26.33 28.16
C MET A 643 0.81 24.97 27.64
N ARG A 644 0.96 24.00 28.55
CA ARG A 644 0.93 22.58 28.17
C ARG A 644 -0.48 22.07 28.35
N VAL A 645 -1.07 21.55 27.27
CA VAL A 645 -2.42 21.01 27.27
C VAL A 645 -2.34 19.51 26.98
N GLU A 646 -2.94 18.71 27.83
CA GLU A 646 -3.12 17.26 27.63
C GLU A 646 -4.55 16.97 27.18
N VAL A 647 -4.68 16.16 26.14
CA VAL A 647 -5.95 15.82 25.48
C VAL A 647 -6.12 14.31 25.45
N ARG A 648 -7.28 13.84 25.91
CA ARG A 648 -7.70 12.43 25.86
C ARG A 648 -9.10 12.36 25.26
N ASP A 649 -9.30 11.48 24.28
CA ASP A 649 -10.58 11.28 23.58
C ASP A 649 -11.18 12.59 23.03
N GLY A 650 -10.31 13.47 22.53
CA GLY A 650 -10.68 14.78 22.00
C GLY A 650 -11.18 15.79 23.03
N ARG A 651 -10.89 15.57 24.32
CA ARG A 651 -11.20 16.49 25.42
C ARG A 651 -9.96 16.80 26.25
N VAL A 652 -9.87 18.02 26.74
CA VAL A 652 -8.79 18.47 27.63
C VAL A 652 -8.93 17.82 28.98
N VAL A 653 -7.88 17.13 29.44
CA VAL A 653 -7.80 16.51 30.77
C VAL A 653 -6.86 17.28 31.70
N ARG A 654 -5.88 18.00 31.15
CA ARG A 654 -4.96 18.83 31.94
C ARG A 654 -4.54 20.08 31.19
N ILE A 655 -4.45 21.19 31.91
CA ILE A 655 -3.77 22.41 31.45
C ILE A 655 -2.76 22.81 32.52
N GLU A 656 -1.52 23.02 32.12
CA GLU A 656 -0.49 23.67 32.93
C GLU A 656 -0.13 24.99 32.27
N GLU A 657 -0.57 26.09 32.88
CA GLU A 657 -0.35 27.44 32.35
C GLU A 657 0.76 28.15 33.13
N TYR A 658 1.70 28.68 32.36
CA TYR A 658 2.85 29.45 32.81
C TYR A 658 2.73 30.86 32.28
N THR A 659 2.52 31.81 33.19
CA THR A 659 2.52 33.25 32.90
C THR A 659 3.53 33.95 33.80
N ASP A 660 4.06 35.09 33.37
CA ASP A 660 4.86 35.95 34.24
C ASP A 660 3.95 36.92 35.04
N PRO A 661 3.81 36.76 36.37
CA PRO A 661 2.92 37.61 37.18
C PRO A 661 3.37 39.08 37.21
N ALA A 662 4.61 39.38 36.85
CA ALA A 662 5.14 40.74 36.83
C ALA A 662 4.68 41.57 35.60
N GLN A 663 4.09 40.93 34.58
CA GLN A 663 3.72 41.56 33.30
C GLN A 663 2.31 42.18 33.27
N GLY A 664 1.59 42.19 34.39
CA GLY A 664 0.16 42.54 34.49
C GLY A 664 -0.27 43.98 34.19
N SER A 665 0.63 44.91 33.88
CA SER A 665 0.30 46.27 33.44
C SER A 665 1.40 46.90 32.59
N VAL A 666 1.07 47.34 31.38
CA VAL A 666 1.93 48.13 30.50
C VAL A 666 1.55 49.59 30.66
N SER A 667 2.44 50.41 31.23
CA SER A 667 2.26 51.85 31.30
C SER A 667 2.24 52.45 29.89
N GLU A 668 1.20 53.23 29.55
CA GLU A 668 1.16 54.06 28.33
C GLU A 668 2.18 55.21 28.44
N GLU A 669 3.46 54.90 28.24
CA GLU A 669 4.51 55.84 27.80
C GLU A 669 5.40 54.98 26.88
N VAL A 670 5.55 55.23 25.57
CA VAL A 670 5.98 56.46 24.92
C VAL A 670 5.40 56.51 23.50
N GLY A 671 4.59 57.54 23.22
CA GLY A 671 4.37 58.03 21.86
C GLY A 671 5.42 59.09 21.52
N GLY A 672 6.08 58.91 20.39
CA GLY A 672 7.04 59.84 19.78
C GLY A 672 7.37 59.40 18.37
#